data_AF-A0A3B9VAV3-F1
#
_entry.id   AF-A0A3B9VAV3-F1
#
_cell.length_a   1.000
_cell.length_b   1.000
_cell.length_c   1.000
_cell.angle_alpha   90.00
_cell.angle_beta   90.00
_cell.angle_gamma   90.00
#
_symmetry.space_group_name_H-M   'P 1'
#
loop_
_entity.id
_entity.type
_entity.pdbx_description
1 polymer ?
#
loop_
_entity_poly.entity_id
_entity_poly.type
_entity_poly.pdbx_seq_one_letter_code
_entity_poly.pdbx_strand_id
1 'polypeptide(L)'
;MPDWINIPSAIDETSKKNPDKIALEMALLSAAGDRRYTYRDIISSAKSIASFLSSKNIKHGDRVAIFSEGRPEWGIAYLGISFRGATAVPIDIQLSPDEVKNLLRHSESKAIFVSEKGLKDFNSPYAPLVKGGEGGLALEVINIDSQEFKEIAKHPHLDSFPSANPDDIASLLYTSGTTGIPKGVMLTHRNLLSNARSIIEAKIINKNECILSILPLHHSYPFMTNFLAPMLIGGRVVYLDSLKGPDILKTIVEKGVTLLIGVPQLFAMLRRGIMSKLSELPALISKIFFLLMRFSGFTRNISGINLGKIIFSSVHKKFGKQLRFFASGGAKLDPEVCRDLTSLGFTVVEGYGLTETSPVISFNPLKRTKIGSVGKPLPEVEVKIDNPDKDGAGEIIVRGPNVMKGYYKNPEETAKVLKDGWLYTGDLGYMDKEGYLSITGRAKEVIVLSSGKNIYPEEIEKHYLQSPLIKEICVLGMEKRPGIADELKAVIVPNTDYMKEQNIANFHEAVKWELNRLSLQLPTYKRIMGYEVSQSSLPRTTMGKLKRYAVKEILLAESHKEEGKAPEEDAFVLESPSGKKIIAQLYNLTDKRPVRLDHNLELDLSIDSLKRVELVVAIGDAFSMELPDTFGTDIYTVRDLITKIEEFQNLSLQALSREGLGKDVTSTVSKGWQEILKTEPSTEDIKSAGLHNELFARILIKSGLGLLKLLGKTLFKLEIKGVENIPKPPYIITPNHVSHLDGFVIAAAVPFELFMDLYFLGFEKYFTHWLTSPLSHILHVIPIDPDRYLKRAFQMSGYVIKNGKSICIFPEGGRAIDGNIQPFKKGVGILSRELTVPLVPTFIKGTYEALPRGAALPKLKKISITFGKPIYANAIDFFQRPQNMDDYEWIVAKLKDAISEMEKAGG
;
A
#
# COMPACT_ATOMS: atom_id res chain seq x y z
N MET A 1 -21.33 41.30 -3.75
CA MET A 1 -21.95 40.06 -4.28
C MET A 1 -23.46 40.13 -4.08
N PRO A 2 -24.29 39.29 -4.73
CA PRO A 2 -25.72 39.28 -4.46
C PRO A 2 -25.97 38.90 -3.00
N ASP A 3 -26.97 39.50 -2.38
CA ASP A 3 -27.34 39.23 -0.99
C ASP A 3 -28.21 37.96 -0.91
N TRP A 4 -27.57 36.79 -1.04
CA TRP A 4 -28.27 35.51 -1.05
C TRP A 4 -28.81 35.16 0.34
N ILE A 5 -30.13 35.17 0.49
CA ILE A 5 -30.82 34.86 1.74
C ILE A 5 -30.94 33.34 1.94
N ASN A 6 -31.46 32.63 0.92
CA ASN A 6 -31.60 31.18 0.94
C ASN A 6 -31.29 30.57 -0.44
N ILE A 7 -31.03 29.25 -0.45
CA ILE A 7 -30.63 28.53 -1.66
C ILE A 7 -31.67 28.63 -2.79
N PRO A 8 -32.98 28.40 -2.54
CA PRO A 8 -33.96 28.44 -3.63
C PRO A 8 -34.07 29.83 -4.25
N SER A 9 -34.07 30.92 -3.46
CA SER A 9 -34.13 32.28 -4.01
C SER A 9 -32.88 32.63 -4.82
N ALA A 10 -31.69 32.26 -4.31
CA ALA A 10 -30.41 32.53 -4.98
C ALA A 10 -30.30 31.85 -6.35
N ILE A 11 -30.78 30.61 -6.46
CA ILE A 11 -30.77 29.87 -7.73
C ILE A 11 -31.92 30.34 -8.65
N ASP A 12 -33.09 30.69 -8.13
CA ASP A 12 -34.19 31.30 -8.89
C ASP A 12 -33.76 32.63 -9.53
N GLU A 13 -33.04 33.49 -8.80
CA GLU A 13 -32.44 34.72 -9.34
C GLU A 13 -31.40 34.43 -10.44
N THR A 14 -30.57 33.41 -10.25
CA THR A 14 -29.58 33.00 -11.25
C THR A 14 -30.25 32.44 -12.50
N SER A 15 -31.35 31.72 -12.32
CA SER A 15 -32.19 31.18 -13.40
C SER A 15 -32.84 32.28 -14.21
N LYS A 16 -33.42 33.31 -13.56
CA LYS A 16 -33.98 34.49 -14.26
C LYS A 16 -32.96 35.20 -15.15
N LYS A 17 -31.68 35.19 -14.78
CA LYS A 17 -30.58 35.76 -15.57
C LYS A 17 -30.09 34.85 -16.70
N ASN A 18 -30.33 33.54 -16.61
CA ASN A 18 -29.80 32.54 -17.55
C ASN A 18 -30.85 31.48 -17.95
N PRO A 19 -32.09 31.84 -18.28
CA PRO A 19 -33.22 30.89 -18.29
C PRO A 19 -33.02 29.75 -19.27
N ASP A 20 -32.43 30.03 -20.44
CA ASP A 20 -32.27 29.07 -21.54
C ASP A 20 -30.90 28.38 -21.54
N LYS A 21 -30.03 28.72 -20.58
CA LYS A 21 -28.71 28.08 -20.46
C LYS A 21 -28.89 26.67 -19.87
N ILE A 22 -28.21 25.69 -20.47
CA ILE A 22 -28.15 24.32 -19.94
C ILE A 22 -27.44 24.36 -18.58
N ALA A 23 -28.14 23.91 -17.56
CA ALA A 23 -27.68 23.90 -16.17
C ALA A 23 -27.23 22.50 -15.76
N LEU A 24 -28.08 21.48 -15.98
CA LEU A 24 -27.80 20.09 -15.64
C LEU A 24 -27.96 19.20 -16.87
N GLU A 25 -27.05 18.26 -17.07
CA GLU A 25 -27.08 17.34 -18.20
C GLU A 25 -26.62 15.95 -17.82
N MET A 26 -27.36 14.92 -18.23
CA MET A 26 -26.91 13.54 -18.22
C MET A 26 -26.30 13.22 -19.58
N ALA A 27 -24.98 13.02 -19.63
CA ALA A 27 -24.30 12.50 -20.80
C ALA A 27 -24.58 10.99 -20.89
N LEU A 28 -25.42 10.60 -21.84
CA LEU A 28 -25.77 9.19 -22.06
C LEU A 28 -24.91 8.63 -23.19
N LEU A 29 -24.26 7.49 -22.94
CA LEU A 29 -23.48 6.78 -23.96
C LEU A 29 -24.36 5.94 -24.90
N SER A 30 -25.67 5.85 -24.64
CA SER A 30 -26.66 5.10 -25.42
C SER A 30 -27.31 5.96 -26.52
N ALA A 31 -27.98 5.29 -27.47
CA ALA A 31 -28.69 5.93 -28.58
C ALA A 31 -29.88 6.83 -28.17
N ALA A 32 -30.25 6.86 -26.89
CA ALA A 32 -31.36 7.66 -26.36
C ALA A 32 -31.07 9.18 -26.32
N GLY A 33 -29.82 9.60 -26.56
CA GLY A 33 -29.41 11.02 -26.56
C GLY A 33 -29.28 11.61 -25.15
N ASP A 34 -28.60 12.75 -25.02
CA ASP A 34 -28.40 13.40 -23.72
C ASP A 34 -29.72 13.92 -23.13
N ARG A 35 -29.88 13.81 -21.81
CA ARG A 35 -30.97 14.50 -21.10
C ARG A 35 -30.47 15.84 -20.59
N ARG A 36 -31.05 16.94 -21.05
CA ARG A 36 -30.61 18.31 -20.76
C ARG A 36 -31.73 19.10 -20.11
N TYR A 37 -31.38 19.84 -19.07
CA TYR A 37 -32.28 20.72 -18.34
C TYR A 37 -31.70 22.13 -18.31
N THR A 38 -32.49 23.10 -18.77
CA THR A 38 -32.15 24.51 -18.64
C THR A 38 -32.40 24.99 -17.21
N TYR A 39 -31.87 26.16 -16.86
CA TYR A 39 -32.19 26.80 -15.58
C TYR A 39 -33.70 27.02 -15.39
N ARG A 40 -34.43 27.33 -16.48
CA ARG A 40 -35.88 27.47 -16.45
C ARG A 40 -36.57 26.15 -16.12
N ASP A 41 -36.16 25.07 -16.79
CA ASP A 41 -36.74 23.73 -16.58
C ASP A 41 -36.56 23.29 -15.13
N ILE A 42 -35.34 23.45 -14.59
CA ILE A 42 -35.01 23.03 -13.22
C ILE A 42 -35.85 23.78 -12.20
N ILE A 43 -35.95 25.10 -12.32
CA ILE A 43 -36.73 25.90 -11.37
C ILE A 43 -38.22 25.57 -11.46
N SER A 44 -38.75 25.42 -12.67
CA SER A 44 -40.15 25.03 -12.87
C SER A 44 -40.42 23.67 -12.21
N SER A 45 -39.62 22.65 -12.54
CA SER A 45 -39.76 21.31 -11.98
C SER A 45 -39.56 21.26 -10.47
N ALA A 46 -38.62 22.04 -9.93
CA ALA A 46 -38.41 22.13 -8.49
C ALA A 46 -39.63 22.72 -7.77
N LYS A 47 -40.25 23.79 -8.32
CA LYS A 47 -41.49 24.37 -7.77
C LYS A 47 -42.66 23.39 -7.86
N SER A 48 -42.76 22.62 -8.95
CA SER A 48 -43.79 21.56 -9.07
C SER A 48 -43.61 20.46 -8.04
N ILE A 49 -42.37 20.01 -7.82
CA ILE A 49 -42.04 19.06 -6.74
C ILE A 49 -42.36 19.63 -5.36
N ALA A 50 -42.04 20.91 -5.10
CA ALA A 50 -42.39 21.56 -3.84
C ALA A 50 -43.91 21.58 -3.60
N SER A 51 -44.70 21.79 -4.66
CA SER A 51 -46.17 21.76 -4.62
C SER A 51 -46.69 20.35 -4.32
N PHE A 52 -46.09 19.33 -4.92
CA PHE A 52 -46.39 17.94 -4.63
C PHE A 52 -46.02 17.55 -3.18
N LEU A 53 -44.86 17.95 -2.68
CA LEU A 53 -44.50 17.72 -1.27
C LEU A 53 -45.49 18.40 -0.33
N SER A 54 -46.03 19.56 -0.71
CA SER A 54 -47.11 20.22 0.03
C SER A 54 -48.40 19.38 0.04
N SER A 55 -48.81 18.77 -1.08
CA SER A 55 -49.99 17.91 -1.12
C SER A 55 -49.82 16.61 -0.34
N LYS A 56 -48.57 16.17 -0.12
CA LYS A 56 -48.19 15.05 0.76
C LYS A 56 -48.00 15.45 2.23
N ASN A 57 -48.50 16.63 2.64
CA ASN A 57 -48.42 17.12 4.03
C ASN A 57 -47.00 17.27 4.61
N ILE A 58 -45.97 17.36 3.75
CA ILE A 58 -44.63 17.75 4.19
C ILE A 58 -44.70 19.24 4.58
N LYS A 59 -44.22 19.59 5.77
CA LYS A 59 -44.23 20.95 6.32
C LYS A 59 -42.84 21.58 6.28
N HIS A 60 -42.78 22.88 6.56
CA HIS A 60 -41.51 23.59 6.75
C HIS A 60 -40.70 22.92 7.87
N GLY A 61 -39.40 22.70 7.66
CA GLY A 61 -38.50 22.01 8.58
C GLY A 61 -38.64 20.48 8.61
N ASP A 62 -39.58 19.89 7.84
CA ASP A 62 -39.64 18.44 7.68
C ASP A 62 -38.43 17.90 6.91
N ARG A 63 -37.97 16.69 7.23
CA ARG A 63 -36.84 16.06 6.56
C ARG A 63 -37.33 15.18 5.42
N VAL A 64 -36.71 15.34 4.25
CA VAL A 64 -36.96 14.53 3.06
C VAL A 64 -35.64 13.95 2.58
N ALA A 65 -35.57 12.63 2.50
CA ALA A 65 -34.36 11.93 2.10
C ALA A 65 -34.20 11.86 0.57
N ILE A 66 -32.95 11.81 0.11
CA ILE A 66 -32.62 11.56 -1.29
C ILE A 66 -31.65 10.38 -1.34
N PHE A 67 -32.10 9.24 -1.86
CA PHE A 67 -31.34 8.00 -2.01
C PHE A 67 -31.17 7.71 -3.50
N SER A 68 -30.18 8.37 -4.11
CA SER A 68 -29.93 8.32 -5.55
C SER A 68 -28.46 8.64 -5.85
N GLU A 69 -27.95 8.03 -6.91
CA GLU A 69 -26.70 8.41 -7.57
C GLU A 69 -26.71 9.84 -8.13
N GLY A 70 -25.54 10.39 -8.47
CA GLY A 70 -25.44 11.74 -9.03
C GLY A 70 -26.07 11.84 -10.42
N ARG A 71 -27.11 12.66 -10.54
CA ARG A 71 -27.88 12.88 -11.79
C ARG A 71 -28.66 14.20 -11.75
N PRO A 72 -29.19 14.70 -12.89
CA PRO A 72 -29.98 15.93 -12.89
C PRO A 72 -31.19 15.91 -11.95
N GLU A 73 -31.91 14.78 -11.90
CA GLU A 73 -33.11 14.63 -11.06
C GLU A 73 -32.81 14.74 -9.56
N TRP A 74 -31.59 14.35 -9.13
CA TRP A 74 -31.13 14.55 -7.76
C TRP A 74 -31.13 16.03 -7.40
N GLY A 75 -30.58 16.86 -8.28
CA GLY A 75 -30.51 18.32 -8.09
C GLY A 75 -31.89 18.98 -8.12
N ILE A 76 -32.76 18.53 -9.02
CA ILE A 76 -34.15 18.99 -9.12
C ILE A 76 -34.95 18.63 -7.85
N ALA A 77 -34.80 17.40 -7.33
CA ALA A 77 -35.42 16.97 -6.08
C ALA A 77 -34.90 17.76 -4.88
N TYR A 78 -33.59 17.97 -4.77
CA TYR A 78 -32.99 18.81 -3.72
C TYR A 78 -33.57 20.23 -3.71
N LEU A 79 -33.70 20.85 -4.89
CA LEU A 79 -34.29 22.18 -5.00
C LEU A 79 -35.79 22.17 -4.68
N GLY A 80 -36.54 21.14 -5.06
CA GLY A 80 -37.95 21.02 -4.68
C GLY A 80 -38.16 20.91 -3.17
N ILE A 81 -37.32 20.12 -2.48
CA ILE A 81 -37.29 20.06 -1.01
C ILE A 81 -36.96 21.45 -0.43
N SER A 82 -35.95 22.13 -0.99
CA SER A 82 -35.54 23.46 -0.54
C SER A 82 -36.64 24.52 -0.75
N PHE A 83 -37.30 24.55 -1.91
CA PHE A 83 -38.44 25.44 -2.20
C PHE A 83 -39.61 25.18 -1.27
N ARG A 84 -39.83 23.93 -0.86
CA ARG A 84 -40.84 23.59 0.15
C ARG A 84 -40.49 24.15 1.54
N GLY A 85 -39.26 24.57 1.78
CA GLY A 85 -38.73 24.92 3.10
C GLY A 85 -38.46 23.70 3.98
N ALA A 86 -38.28 22.53 3.37
CA ALA A 86 -37.95 21.28 4.03
C ALA A 86 -36.42 21.08 4.05
N THR A 87 -35.94 20.20 4.93
CA THR A 87 -34.52 19.84 5.04
C THR A 87 -34.22 18.62 4.18
N ALA A 88 -33.25 18.72 3.29
CA ALA A 88 -32.79 17.59 2.50
C ALA A 88 -31.89 16.66 3.33
N VAL A 89 -32.06 15.34 3.17
CA VAL A 89 -31.20 14.31 3.77
C VAL A 89 -30.63 13.42 2.68
N PRO A 90 -29.52 13.83 2.03
CA PRO A 90 -28.80 12.97 1.10
C PRO A 90 -28.26 11.70 1.78
N ILE A 91 -28.50 10.54 1.18
CA ILE A 91 -28.06 9.23 1.67
C ILE A 91 -27.24 8.55 0.57
N ASP A 92 -26.17 7.89 0.98
CA ASP A 92 -25.32 7.11 0.07
C ASP A 92 -26.06 5.87 -0.44
N ILE A 93 -26.20 5.77 -1.77
CA ILE A 93 -26.85 4.65 -2.46
C ILE A 93 -26.13 3.31 -2.26
N GLN A 94 -24.90 3.31 -1.74
CA GLN A 94 -24.14 2.09 -1.45
C GLN A 94 -24.40 1.52 -0.05
N LEU A 95 -25.15 2.23 0.81
CA LEU A 95 -25.44 1.75 2.16
C LEU A 95 -26.40 0.56 2.14
N SER A 96 -26.24 -0.33 3.10
CA SER A 96 -27.15 -1.45 3.30
C SER A 96 -28.57 -0.96 3.69
N PRO A 97 -29.62 -1.75 3.41
CA PRO A 97 -30.99 -1.38 3.80
C PRO A 97 -31.15 -1.04 5.28
N ASP A 98 -30.45 -1.74 6.18
CA ASP A 98 -30.50 -1.47 7.62
C ASP A 98 -29.84 -0.14 8.00
N GLU A 99 -28.69 0.18 7.39
CA GLU A 99 -28.05 1.48 7.57
C GLU A 99 -28.95 2.60 7.07
N VAL A 100 -29.56 2.45 5.89
CA VAL A 100 -30.51 3.43 5.34
C VAL A 100 -31.70 3.62 6.28
N LYS A 101 -32.30 2.53 6.77
CA LYS A 101 -33.41 2.58 7.75
C LYS A 101 -33.01 3.30 9.04
N ASN A 102 -31.82 3.03 9.56
CA ASN A 102 -31.32 3.69 10.75
C ASN A 102 -31.13 5.20 10.52
N LEU A 103 -30.60 5.59 9.36
CA LEU A 103 -30.47 7.00 9.00
C LEU A 103 -31.83 7.68 8.86
N LEU A 104 -32.80 7.04 8.19
CA LEU A 104 -34.16 7.57 8.02
C LEU A 104 -34.90 7.74 9.35
N ARG A 105 -34.73 6.78 10.28
CA ARG A 105 -35.24 6.87 11.66
C ARG A 105 -34.57 8.01 12.41
N HIS A 106 -33.24 8.09 12.35
CA HIS A 106 -32.47 9.11 13.06
C HIS A 106 -32.81 10.52 12.56
N SER A 107 -32.93 10.72 11.24
CA SER A 107 -33.31 12.01 10.65
C SER A 107 -34.82 12.30 10.72
N GLU A 108 -35.63 11.33 11.14
CA GLU A 108 -37.09 11.42 11.14
C GLU A 108 -37.63 11.82 9.77
N SER A 109 -37.08 11.23 8.70
CA SER A 109 -37.49 11.53 7.34
C SER A 109 -38.95 11.14 7.12
N LYS A 110 -39.75 12.03 6.52
CA LYS A 110 -41.17 11.80 6.22
C LYS A 110 -41.43 11.36 4.78
N ALA A 111 -40.50 11.67 3.89
CA ALA A 111 -40.51 11.23 2.51
C ALA A 111 -39.10 10.88 2.04
N ILE A 112 -39.01 10.11 0.96
CA ILE A 112 -37.76 9.74 0.31
C ILE A 112 -37.91 9.77 -1.20
N PHE A 113 -36.99 10.43 -1.90
CA PHE A 113 -36.78 10.29 -3.33
C PHE A 113 -35.77 9.17 -3.59
N VAL A 114 -36.14 8.20 -4.43
CA VAL A 114 -35.34 6.99 -4.68
C VAL A 114 -35.19 6.74 -6.17
N SER A 115 -33.97 6.44 -6.65
CA SER A 115 -33.75 5.98 -8.04
C SER A 115 -34.11 4.51 -8.22
N GLU A 116 -34.33 4.07 -9.47
CA GLU A 116 -34.52 2.67 -9.81
C GLU A 116 -33.41 1.76 -9.26
N LYS A 117 -32.17 2.25 -9.26
CA LYS A 117 -31.03 1.52 -8.69
C LYS A 117 -31.20 1.32 -7.18
N GLY A 118 -31.58 2.37 -6.46
CA GLY A 118 -31.84 2.28 -5.02
C GLY A 118 -33.08 1.44 -4.70
N LEU A 119 -34.11 1.46 -5.55
CA LEU A 119 -35.35 0.69 -5.36
C LEU A 119 -35.14 -0.83 -5.39
N LYS A 120 -34.14 -1.33 -6.12
CA LYS A 120 -33.82 -2.76 -6.14
C LYS A 120 -33.52 -3.30 -4.74
N ASP A 121 -32.87 -2.50 -3.91
CA ASP A 121 -32.55 -2.85 -2.52
C ASP A 121 -33.79 -2.78 -1.61
N PHE A 122 -34.77 -1.93 -1.96
CA PHE A 122 -36.06 -1.83 -1.26
C PHE A 122 -37.08 -2.90 -1.66
N ASN A 123 -36.96 -3.53 -2.83
CA ASN A 123 -37.83 -4.63 -3.29
C ASN A 123 -37.37 -6.04 -2.83
N SER A 124 -36.30 -6.11 -2.05
CA SER A 124 -35.79 -7.30 -1.33
C SER A 124 -36.74 -7.69 -0.16
N PRO A 125 -36.60 -8.85 0.54
CA PRO A 125 -37.36 -9.22 1.76
C PRO A 125 -37.53 -8.15 2.86
N TYR A 126 -36.86 -7.01 2.74
CA TYR A 126 -36.91 -5.83 3.63
C TYR A 126 -38.00 -4.80 3.26
N ALA A 127 -38.78 -5.02 2.18
CA ALA A 127 -39.91 -4.19 1.75
C ALA A 127 -40.95 -3.83 2.86
N PRO A 128 -41.23 -4.69 3.88
CA PRO A 128 -42.16 -4.36 4.97
C PRO A 128 -41.73 -3.16 5.84
N LEU A 129 -40.45 -2.77 5.79
CA LEU A 129 -39.88 -1.72 6.64
C LEU A 129 -40.30 -0.29 6.24
N VAL A 130 -40.91 -0.13 5.06
CA VAL A 130 -41.30 1.17 4.50
C VAL A 130 -42.83 1.31 4.33
N LYS A 131 -43.56 0.19 4.37
CA LYS A 131 -45.03 0.16 4.29
C LYS A 131 -45.65 -0.21 5.64
N GLY A 132 -45.55 0.66 6.63
CA GLY A 132 -46.48 0.76 7.78
C GLY A 132 -46.81 -0.49 8.62
N GLY A 133 -46.10 -1.62 8.50
CA GLY A 133 -46.27 -2.79 9.38
C GLY A 133 -45.67 -2.57 10.77
N GLU A 134 -45.79 -3.54 11.68
CA GLU A 134 -45.12 -3.47 13.00
C GLU A 134 -43.61 -3.28 12.82
N GLY A 135 -43.10 -2.11 13.23
CA GLY A 135 -41.70 -1.70 13.07
C GLY A 135 -41.34 -0.98 11.76
N GLY A 136 -42.30 -0.74 10.86
CA GLY A 136 -42.13 0.04 9.62
C GLY A 136 -42.15 1.56 9.84
N LEU A 137 -41.52 2.32 8.95
CA LEU A 137 -41.61 3.79 8.91
C LEU A 137 -42.84 4.20 8.08
N ALA A 138 -43.63 5.17 8.57
CA ALA A 138 -44.64 5.85 7.74
C ALA A 138 -43.93 6.84 6.81
N LEU A 139 -43.44 6.35 5.66
CA LEU A 139 -42.57 7.08 4.75
C LEU A 139 -43.19 7.14 3.35
N GLU A 140 -43.34 8.34 2.79
CA GLU A 140 -43.73 8.51 1.39
C GLU A 140 -42.54 8.19 0.47
N VAL A 141 -42.65 7.17 -0.38
CA VAL A 141 -41.58 6.75 -1.30
C VAL A 141 -41.88 7.23 -2.70
N ILE A 142 -40.96 8.00 -3.28
CA ILE A 142 -41.12 8.62 -4.60
C ILE A 142 -40.01 8.10 -5.51
N ASN A 143 -40.38 7.32 -6.53
CA ASN A 143 -39.43 6.84 -7.53
C ASN A 143 -39.11 7.96 -8.54
N ILE A 144 -37.87 8.47 -8.55
CA ILE A 144 -37.46 9.56 -9.46
C ILE A 144 -37.32 9.15 -10.92
N ASP A 145 -37.29 7.86 -11.22
CA ASP A 145 -37.25 7.33 -12.59
C ASP A 145 -38.65 7.07 -13.16
N SER A 146 -39.67 7.06 -12.29
CA SER A 146 -41.05 6.75 -12.66
C SER A 146 -41.67 7.78 -13.61
N GLN A 147 -42.67 7.33 -14.36
CA GLN A 147 -43.50 8.22 -15.16
C GLN A 147 -44.27 9.22 -14.27
N GLU A 148 -44.71 8.79 -13.08
CA GLU A 148 -45.35 9.65 -12.07
C GLU A 148 -44.46 10.83 -11.68
N PHE A 149 -43.17 10.61 -11.40
CA PHE A 149 -42.25 11.70 -11.07
C PHE A 149 -42.08 12.70 -12.23
N LYS A 150 -42.05 12.21 -13.49
CA LYS A 150 -41.98 13.09 -14.66
C LYS A 150 -43.22 13.95 -14.82
N GLU A 151 -44.39 13.42 -14.47
CA GLU A 151 -45.66 14.15 -14.47
C GLU A 151 -45.69 15.18 -13.35
N ILE A 152 -45.28 14.80 -12.14
CA ILE A 152 -45.11 15.72 -11.00
C ILE A 152 -44.19 16.89 -11.37
N ALA A 153 -43.02 16.59 -11.96
CA ALA A 153 -42.02 17.59 -12.34
C ALA A 153 -42.47 18.54 -13.48
N LYS A 154 -43.60 18.26 -14.14
CA LYS A 154 -44.19 19.09 -15.20
C LYS A 154 -45.53 19.71 -14.81
N HIS A 155 -46.08 19.33 -13.65
CA HIS A 155 -47.38 19.78 -13.21
C HIS A 155 -47.34 21.28 -12.85
N PRO A 156 -48.42 22.06 -13.07
CA PRO A 156 -48.49 23.44 -12.59
C PRO A 156 -48.18 23.51 -11.09
N HIS A 157 -47.33 24.47 -10.73
CA HIS A 157 -46.89 24.66 -9.36
C HIS A 157 -47.70 25.76 -8.67
N LEU A 158 -47.70 25.78 -7.34
CA LEU A 158 -48.25 26.88 -6.54
C LEU A 158 -47.55 28.21 -6.86
N ASP A 159 -48.26 29.33 -6.66
CA ASP A 159 -47.72 30.67 -6.92
C ASP A 159 -46.64 31.10 -5.92
N SER A 160 -46.68 30.55 -4.70
CA SER A 160 -45.72 30.85 -3.64
C SER A 160 -45.50 29.67 -2.70
N PHE A 161 -44.34 29.69 -2.04
CA PHE A 161 -43.93 28.71 -1.03
C PHE A 161 -43.44 29.45 0.21
N PRO A 162 -43.42 28.82 1.40
CA PRO A 162 -42.82 29.42 2.59
C PRO A 162 -41.36 29.82 2.32
N SER A 163 -41.01 31.07 2.59
CA SER A 163 -39.63 31.51 2.48
C SER A 163 -38.80 30.93 3.62
N ALA A 164 -37.79 30.12 3.30
CA ALA A 164 -36.86 29.60 4.30
C ALA A 164 -36.00 30.75 4.85
N ASN A 165 -35.84 30.79 6.18
CA ASN A 165 -34.91 31.71 6.82
C ASN A 165 -33.46 31.27 6.57
N PRO A 166 -32.49 32.19 6.54
CA PRO A 166 -31.07 31.83 6.37
C PRO A 166 -30.55 30.81 7.38
N ASP A 167 -31.09 30.82 8.61
CA ASP A 167 -30.67 29.96 9.72
C ASP A 167 -31.46 28.63 9.82
N ASP A 168 -32.39 28.40 8.89
CA ASP A 168 -33.07 27.12 8.73
C ASP A 168 -32.12 26.07 8.16
N ILE A 169 -32.29 24.82 8.59
CA ILE A 169 -31.45 23.70 8.16
C ILE A 169 -31.82 23.34 6.72
N ALA A 170 -30.91 23.60 5.79
CA ALA A 170 -31.07 23.26 4.38
C ALA A 170 -30.78 21.78 4.13
N SER A 171 -29.71 21.26 4.75
CA SER A 171 -29.27 19.88 4.56
C SER A 171 -28.77 19.26 5.85
N LEU A 172 -29.12 18.00 6.06
CA LEU A 172 -28.56 17.14 7.10
C LEU A 172 -27.63 16.13 6.43
N LEU A 173 -26.32 16.34 6.52
CA LEU A 173 -25.32 15.46 5.89
C LEU A 173 -24.70 14.52 6.91
N TYR A 174 -24.76 13.22 6.66
CA TYR A 174 -24.18 12.23 7.57
C TYR A 174 -22.70 12.01 7.31
N THR A 175 -21.92 11.97 8.40
CA THR A 175 -20.50 11.60 8.37
C THR A 175 -20.30 10.27 9.10
N SER A 176 -19.47 9.39 8.53
CA SER A 176 -19.00 8.20 9.22
C SER A 176 -17.96 8.65 10.26
N GLY A 177 -18.42 8.91 11.49
CA GLY A 177 -17.54 9.31 12.58
C GLY A 177 -16.53 8.20 12.93
N THR A 178 -15.44 8.56 13.62
CA THR A 178 -14.42 7.62 14.12
C THR A 178 -14.96 6.57 15.09
N THR A 179 -16.21 6.74 15.56
CA THR A 179 -16.90 5.90 16.53
C THR A 179 -17.85 4.88 15.89
N GLY A 180 -17.91 4.78 14.54
CA GLY A 180 -18.78 3.85 13.82
C GLY A 180 -20.25 4.26 13.71
N ILE A 181 -20.74 5.18 14.56
CA ILE A 181 -22.11 5.71 14.52
C ILE A 181 -22.17 6.95 13.60
N PRO A 182 -23.03 6.97 12.56
CA PRO A 182 -23.16 8.13 11.67
C PRO A 182 -23.65 9.38 12.42
N LYS A 183 -22.99 10.52 12.21
CA LYS A 183 -23.38 11.82 12.81
C LYS A 183 -23.99 12.72 11.75
N GLY A 184 -25.22 13.19 11.98
CA GLY A 184 -25.90 14.13 11.09
C GLY A 184 -25.44 15.57 11.33
N VAL A 185 -24.68 16.13 10.40
CA VAL A 185 -24.21 17.53 10.44
C VAL A 185 -25.32 18.46 9.97
N MET A 186 -25.73 19.39 10.83
CA MET A 186 -26.77 20.37 10.51
C MET A 186 -26.19 21.57 9.76
N LEU A 187 -26.46 21.66 8.46
CA LEU A 187 -26.02 22.77 7.60
C LEU A 187 -27.19 23.67 7.23
N THR A 188 -27.08 24.95 7.59
CA THR A 188 -28.08 25.96 7.27
C THR A 188 -27.91 26.52 5.86
N HIS A 189 -28.93 27.21 5.35
CA HIS A 189 -28.81 27.96 4.10
C HIS A 189 -27.65 28.97 4.15
N ARG A 190 -27.48 29.68 5.28
CA ARG A 190 -26.38 30.62 5.50
C ARG A 190 -25.01 29.93 5.43
N ASN A 191 -24.87 28.75 6.04
CA ASN A 191 -23.59 28.05 6.04
C ASN A 191 -23.14 27.67 4.62
N LEU A 192 -24.05 27.11 3.83
CA LEU A 192 -23.77 26.69 2.46
C LEU A 192 -23.55 27.90 1.53
N LEU A 193 -24.42 28.91 1.62
CA LEU A 193 -24.31 30.09 0.76
C LEU A 193 -23.07 30.93 1.05
N SER A 194 -22.69 31.10 2.31
CA SER A 194 -21.44 31.80 2.67
C SER A 194 -20.22 31.08 2.10
N ASN A 195 -20.13 29.76 2.25
CA ASN A 195 -19.02 29.01 1.67
C ASN A 195 -18.97 29.10 0.14
N ALA A 196 -20.12 29.02 -0.54
CA ALA A 196 -20.20 29.22 -1.98
C ALA A 196 -19.71 30.62 -2.39
N ARG A 197 -20.11 31.68 -1.67
CA ARG A 197 -19.61 33.05 -1.91
C ARG A 197 -18.09 33.11 -1.76
N SER A 198 -17.54 32.55 -0.68
CA SER A 198 -16.09 32.55 -0.45
C SER A 198 -15.31 31.85 -1.57
N ILE A 199 -15.84 30.75 -2.13
CA ILE A 199 -15.24 30.06 -3.28
C ILE A 199 -15.24 30.96 -4.53
N ILE A 200 -16.34 31.70 -4.76
CA ILE A 200 -16.48 32.63 -5.89
C ILE A 200 -15.57 33.84 -5.71
N GLU A 201 -15.47 34.41 -4.50
CA GLU A 201 -14.61 35.53 -4.15
C GLU A 201 -13.13 35.20 -4.29
N ALA A 202 -12.75 33.96 -3.94
CA ALA A 202 -11.42 33.42 -4.18
C ALA A 202 -11.10 33.21 -5.68
N LYS A 203 -12.04 33.51 -6.59
CA LYS A 203 -11.92 33.38 -8.06
C LYS A 203 -11.57 31.96 -8.51
N ILE A 204 -12.03 30.96 -7.76
CA ILE A 204 -11.81 29.55 -8.07
C ILE A 204 -12.69 29.15 -9.26
N ILE A 205 -13.96 29.57 -9.23
CA ILE A 205 -14.97 29.29 -10.26
C ILE A 205 -15.51 30.58 -10.89
N ASN A 206 -16.12 30.48 -12.08
CA ASN A 206 -16.78 31.61 -12.74
C ASN A 206 -18.01 31.19 -13.58
N LYS A 207 -18.74 32.15 -14.16
CA LYS A 207 -19.98 31.89 -14.92
C LYS A 207 -19.85 30.99 -16.15
N ASN A 208 -18.64 30.74 -16.63
CA ASN A 208 -18.38 29.91 -17.81
C ASN A 208 -17.97 28.47 -17.46
N GLU A 209 -18.11 28.05 -16.19
CA GLU A 209 -17.73 26.70 -15.80
C GLU A 209 -18.68 25.64 -16.41
N CYS A 210 -18.07 24.57 -16.92
CA CYS A 210 -18.69 23.29 -17.24
C CYS A 210 -18.00 22.22 -16.38
N ILE A 211 -18.71 21.70 -15.39
CA ILE A 211 -18.17 20.78 -14.39
C ILE A 211 -18.62 19.37 -14.69
N LEU A 212 -17.68 18.43 -14.68
CA LEU A 212 -17.98 17.01 -14.74
C LEU A 212 -18.19 16.47 -13.32
N SER A 213 -19.42 16.06 -13.00
CA SER A 213 -19.79 15.50 -11.71
C SER A 213 -19.71 13.98 -11.72
N ILE A 214 -18.62 13.45 -11.18
CA ILE A 214 -18.35 12.01 -11.03
C ILE A 214 -18.27 11.55 -9.56
N LEU A 215 -18.40 12.50 -8.63
CA LEU A 215 -18.34 12.25 -7.19
C LEU A 215 -19.76 12.21 -6.59
N PRO A 216 -20.01 11.37 -5.56
CA PRO A 216 -21.34 11.21 -4.98
C PRO A 216 -21.86 12.47 -4.28
N LEU A 217 -23.04 12.96 -4.64
CA LEU A 217 -23.60 14.22 -4.12
C LEU A 217 -24.09 14.16 -2.66
N HIS A 218 -24.07 12.99 -2.00
CA HIS A 218 -24.36 12.90 -0.56
C HIS A 218 -23.19 13.38 0.32
N HIS A 219 -21.99 13.54 -0.26
CA HIS A 219 -20.86 14.16 0.41
C HIS A 219 -20.88 15.68 0.23
N SER A 220 -20.52 16.41 1.30
CA SER A 220 -20.52 17.88 1.31
C SER A 220 -19.62 18.49 0.23
N TYR A 221 -18.44 17.92 -0.03
CA TYR A 221 -17.50 18.40 -1.05
C TYR A 221 -18.13 18.47 -2.45
N PRO A 222 -18.52 17.34 -3.07
CA PRO A 222 -19.17 17.37 -4.37
C PRO A 222 -20.56 18.02 -4.35
N PHE A 223 -21.29 17.96 -3.24
CA PHE A 223 -22.54 18.71 -3.11
C PHE A 223 -22.32 20.22 -3.31
N MET A 224 -21.27 20.78 -2.68
CA MET A 224 -20.90 22.19 -2.87
C MET A 224 -20.32 22.45 -4.26
N THR A 225 -19.31 21.68 -4.67
CA THR A 225 -18.48 22.04 -5.82
C THR A 225 -19.01 21.54 -7.16
N ASN A 226 -19.79 20.44 -7.16
CA ASN A 226 -20.33 19.85 -8.37
C ASN A 226 -21.81 20.19 -8.59
N PHE A 227 -22.49 20.77 -7.60
CA PHE A 227 -23.90 21.13 -7.72
C PHE A 227 -24.17 22.56 -7.27
N LEU A 228 -24.02 22.89 -5.98
CA LEU A 228 -24.51 24.15 -5.44
C LEU A 228 -23.79 25.39 -6.00
N ALA A 229 -22.46 25.45 -5.89
CA ALA A 229 -21.69 26.61 -6.36
C ALA A 229 -21.81 26.85 -7.88
N PRO A 230 -21.79 25.82 -8.75
CA PRO A 230 -22.07 25.98 -10.18
C PRO A 230 -23.47 26.55 -10.47
N MET A 231 -24.49 26.06 -9.76
CA MET A 231 -25.86 26.54 -9.95
C MET A 231 -26.04 28.01 -9.55
N LEU A 232 -25.27 28.50 -8.57
CA LEU A 232 -25.29 29.88 -8.10
C LEU A 232 -24.61 30.89 -9.04
N ILE A 233 -23.72 30.42 -9.92
CA ILE A 233 -22.98 31.30 -10.87
C ILE A 233 -23.47 31.17 -12.31
N GLY A 234 -24.51 30.38 -12.56
CA GLY A 234 -24.99 30.11 -13.90
C GLY A 234 -24.13 29.10 -14.67
N GLY A 235 -23.37 28.23 -13.98
CA GLY A 235 -22.54 27.19 -14.59
C GLY A 235 -23.35 26.02 -15.17
N ARG A 236 -22.67 25.09 -15.84
CA ARG A 236 -23.23 23.82 -16.34
C ARG A 236 -22.61 22.65 -15.60
N VAL A 237 -23.41 21.68 -15.22
CA VAL A 237 -22.99 20.42 -14.58
C VAL A 237 -23.36 19.26 -15.49
N VAL A 238 -22.37 18.42 -15.79
CA VAL A 238 -22.52 17.22 -16.60
C VAL A 238 -22.35 15.99 -15.71
N TYR A 239 -23.31 15.09 -15.75
CA TYR A 239 -23.30 13.78 -15.12
C TYR A 239 -22.98 12.68 -16.14
N LEU A 240 -22.53 11.53 -15.65
CA LEU A 240 -22.07 10.41 -16.46
C LEU A 240 -22.56 9.09 -15.82
N ASP A 241 -22.97 8.13 -16.65
CA ASP A 241 -23.41 6.80 -16.22
C ASP A 241 -22.25 5.81 -15.98
N SER A 242 -21.12 6.01 -16.67
CA SER A 242 -19.94 5.14 -16.62
C SER A 242 -18.72 5.86 -16.04
N LEU A 243 -18.13 5.34 -14.96
CA LEU A 243 -16.90 5.89 -14.37
C LEU A 243 -15.60 5.36 -15.02
N LYS A 244 -15.68 4.75 -16.21
CA LYS A 244 -14.49 4.24 -16.92
C LYS A 244 -13.67 5.40 -17.48
N GLY A 245 -12.34 5.27 -17.42
CA GLY A 245 -11.39 6.30 -17.87
C GLY A 245 -11.64 6.83 -19.30
N PRO A 246 -11.84 5.96 -20.32
CA PRO A 246 -12.15 6.39 -21.68
C PRO A 246 -13.42 7.23 -21.80
N ASP A 247 -14.48 6.86 -21.06
CA ASP A 247 -15.77 7.55 -21.09
C ASP A 247 -15.64 8.94 -20.46
N ILE A 248 -14.96 9.04 -19.31
CA ILE A 248 -14.64 10.32 -18.67
C ILE A 248 -13.90 11.26 -19.65
N LEU A 249 -12.85 10.77 -20.31
CA LEU A 249 -12.06 11.57 -21.26
C LEU A 249 -12.89 12.01 -22.47
N LYS A 250 -13.71 11.11 -23.02
CA LYS A 250 -14.62 11.40 -24.12
C LYS A 250 -15.59 12.53 -23.73
N THR A 251 -16.24 12.41 -22.56
CA THR A 251 -17.17 13.41 -22.06
C THR A 251 -16.49 14.76 -21.80
N ILE A 252 -15.28 14.77 -21.25
CA ILE A 252 -14.50 16.01 -21.07
C ILE A 252 -14.36 16.77 -22.39
N VAL A 253 -14.01 16.05 -23.46
CA VAL A 253 -13.81 16.63 -24.80
C VAL A 253 -15.14 17.07 -25.42
N GLU A 254 -16.12 16.18 -25.49
CA GLU A 254 -17.40 16.42 -26.18
C GLU A 254 -18.24 17.50 -25.51
N LYS A 255 -18.18 17.58 -24.18
CA LYS A 255 -18.99 18.54 -23.40
C LYS A 255 -18.24 19.83 -23.06
N GLY A 256 -16.96 19.91 -23.42
CA GLY A 256 -16.14 21.08 -23.15
C GLY A 256 -15.97 21.34 -21.65
N VAL A 257 -15.68 20.29 -20.88
CA VAL A 257 -15.50 20.39 -19.43
C VAL A 257 -14.33 21.33 -19.13
N THR A 258 -14.55 22.32 -18.27
CA THR A 258 -13.56 23.33 -17.88
C THR A 258 -12.87 22.98 -16.57
N LEU A 259 -13.54 22.23 -15.69
CA LEU A 259 -13.07 21.88 -14.37
C LEU A 259 -13.44 20.43 -14.05
N LEU A 260 -12.43 19.62 -13.76
CA LEU A 260 -12.59 18.26 -13.25
C LEU A 260 -12.26 18.24 -11.76
N ILE A 261 -13.26 17.92 -10.96
CA ILE A 261 -13.18 17.82 -9.51
C ILE A 261 -13.09 16.34 -9.13
N GLY A 262 -12.10 15.99 -8.31
CA GLY A 262 -11.83 14.60 -7.95
C GLY A 262 -11.21 14.45 -6.57
N VAL A 263 -11.08 13.19 -6.18
CA VAL A 263 -10.27 12.75 -5.03
C VAL A 263 -8.86 12.40 -5.49
N PRO A 264 -7.84 12.36 -4.61
CA PRO A 264 -6.46 12.05 -4.97
C PRO A 264 -6.29 10.78 -5.82
N GLN A 265 -7.07 9.74 -5.54
CA GLN A 265 -7.03 8.46 -6.27
C GLN A 265 -7.35 8.62 -7.76
N LEU A 266 -8.27 9.52 -8.12
CA LEU A 266 -8.59 9.80 -9.52
C LEU A 266 -7.37 10.35 -10.25
N PHE A 267 -6.65 11.30 -9.64
CA PHE A 267 -5.48 11.91 -10.24
C PHE A 267 -4.28 10.95 -10.28
N ALA A 268 -4.13 10.08 -9.28
CA ALA A 268 -3.16 9.00 -9.29
C ALA A 268 -3.42 8.01 -10.43
N MET A 269 -4.69 7.65 -10.67
CA MET A 269 -5.11 6.80 -11.79
C MET A 269 -4.81 7.48 -13.14
N LEU A 270 -5.15 8.76 -13.30
CA LEU A 270 -4.85 9.53 -14.52
C LEU A 270 -3.34 9.60 -14.78
N ARG A 271 -2.54 9.88 -13.75
CA ARG A 271 -1.08 9.85 -13.84
C ARG A 271 -0.59 8.48 -14.30
N ARG A 272 -1.03 7.40 -13.64
CA ARG A 272 -0.62 6.02 -13.96
C ARG A 272 -0.94 5.68 -15.41
N GLY A 273 -2.15 6.02 -15.87
CA GLY A 273 -2.55 5.80 -17.26
C GLY A 273 -1.71 6.58 -18.28
N ILE A 274 -1.28 7.80 -17.94
CA ILE A 274 -0.35 8.57 -18.79
C ILE A 274 1.04 7.93 -18.79
N MET A 275 1.58 7.59 -17.61
CA MET A 275 2.93 7.03 -17.45
C MET A 275 3.08 5.64 -18.08
N SER A 276 2.07 4.77 -17.94
CA SER A 276 2.08 3.41 -18.52
C SER A 276 2.19 3.44 -20.05
N LYS A 277 1.47 4.35 -20.73
CA LYS A 277 1.60 4.52 -22.18
C LYS A 277 2.96 5.05 -22.62
N LEU A 278 3.72 5.66 -21.71
CA LEU A 278 5.06 6.19 -21.99
C LEU A 278 6.14 5.13 -21.75
N SER A 279 5.93 4.20 -20.82
CA SER A 279 6.81 3.04 -20.63
C SER A 279 6.70 2.02 -21.75
N GLU A 280 5.59 2.02 -22.49
CA GLU A 280 5.42 1.21 -23.71
C GLU A 280 6.25 1.74 -24.91
N LEU A 281 6.76 2.97 -24.84
CA LEU A 281 7.59 3.55 -25.89
C LEU A 281 9.04 3.03 -25.80
N PRO A 282 9.80 3.05 -26.90
CA PRO A 282 11.23 2.73 -26.89
C PRO A 282 12.00 3.53 -25.83
N ALA A 283 12.92 2.87 -25.10
CA ALA A 283 13.60 3.43 -23.93
C ALA A 283 14.27 4.81 -24.16
N LEU A 284 14.78 5.07 -25.37
CA LEU A 284 15.35 6.36 -25.73
C LEU A 284 14.29 7.48 -25.74
N ILE A 285 13.10 7.19 -26.28
CA ILE A 285 11.98 8.12 -26.33
C ILE A 285 11.44 8.38 -24.93
N SER A 286 11.29 7.35 -24.09
CA SER A 286 10.86 7.52 -22.70
C SER A 286 11.85 8.38 -21.90
N LYS A 287 13.17 8.20 -22.09
CA LYS A 287 14.19 9.05 -21.46
C LYS A 287 14.07 10.52 -21.88
N ILE A 288 13.91 10.79 -23.18
CA ILE A 288 13.70 12.15 -23.69
C ILE A 288 12.43 12.76 -23.08
N PHE A 289 11.35 11.97 -22.99
CA PHE A 289 10.09 12.42 -22.40
C PHE A 289 10.25 12.84 -20.94
N PHE A 290 10.89 12.03 -20.10
CA PHE A 290 11.13 12.37 -18.70
C PHE A 290 12.05 13.59 -18.54
N LEU A 291 13.03 13.77 -19.44
CA LEU A 291 13.87 14.97 -19.46
C LEU A 291 13.03 16.22 -19.79
N LEU A 292 12.17 16.15 -20.81
CA LEU A 292 11.25 17.23 -21.17
C LEU A 292 10.26 17.54 -20.04
N MET A 293 9.79 16.53 -19.31
CA MET A 293 8.93 16.73 -18.15
C MET A 293 9.65 17.51 -17.06
N ARG A 294 10.88 17.10 -16.71
CA ARG A 294 11.70 17.81 -15.71
C ARG A 294 11.97 19.25 -16.13
N PHE A 295 12.30 19.48 -17.39
CA PHE A 295 12.50 20.81 -17.95
C PHE A 295 11.23 21.67 -17.90
N SER A 296 10.08 21.11 -18.30
CA SER A 296 8.77 21.77 -18.23
C SER A 296 8.38 22.13 -16.78
N GLY A 297 8.56 21.21 -15.83
CA GLY A 297 8.31 21.46 -14.42
C GLY A 297 9.23 22.55 -13.84
N PHE A 298 10.52 22.50 -14.15
CA PHE A 298 11.52 23.48 -13.72
C PHE A 298 11.21 24.89 -14.24
N THR A 299 10.95 25.01 -15.55
CA THR A 299 10.60 26.31 -16.17
C THR A 299 9.33 26.89 -15.56
N ARG A 300 8.29 26.08 -15.37
CA ARG A 300 7.06 26.51 -14.72
C ARG A 300 7.27 26.99 -13.28
N ASN A 301 8.11 26.30 -12.50
CA ASN A 301 8.38 26.66 -11.11
C ASN A 301 9.15 27.97 -10.97
N ILE A 302 10.04 28.30 -11.93
CA ILE A 302 10.87 29.52 -11.86
C ILE A 302 10.18 30.72 -12.51
N SER A 303 9.66 30.57 -13.72
CA SER A 303 9.12 31.70 -14.50
C SER A 303 7.60 31.79 -14.48
N GLY A 304 6.90 30.78 -13.95
CA GLY A 304 5.44 30.68 -14.02
C GLY A 304 4.90 30.32 -15.41
N ILE A 305 5.76 30.17 -16.43
CA ILE A 305 5.36 29.87 -17.81
C ILE A 305 5.06 28.38 -17.96
N ASN A 306 3.86 28.05 -18.44
CA ASN A 306 3.41 26.67 -18.63
C ASN A 306 3.78 26.14 -20.03
N LEU A 307 5.06 25.82 -20.26
CA LEU A 307 5.52 25.22 -21.52
C LEU A 307 4.99 23.79 -21.72
N GLY A 308 4.65 23.08 -20.64
CA GLY A 308 4.12 21.72 -20.70
C GLY A 308 2.87 21.58 -21.57
N LYS A 309 2.01 22.60 -21.61
CA LYS A 309 0.82 22.62 -22.48
C LYS A 309 1.17 22.57 -23.98
N ILE A 310 2.33 23.10 -24.35
CA ILE A 310 2.85 23.10 -25.73
C ILE A 310 3.63 21.80 -25.99
N ILE A 311 4.61 21.49 -25.13
CA ILE A 311 5.48 20.31 -25.25
C ILE A 311 4.65 19.02 -25.28
N PHE A 312 3.65 18.92 -24.41
CA PHE A 312 2.78 17.74 -24.27
C PHE A 312 1.41 17.94 -24.92
N SER A 313 1.33 18.74 -25.98
CA SER A 313 0.05 19.06 -26.64
C SER A 313 -0.75 17.82 -27.08
N SER A 314 -0.09 16.71 -27.42
CA SER A 314 -0.73 15.42 -27.73
C SER A 314 -1.48 14.82 -26.53
N VAL A 315 -0.94 14.98 -25.31
CA VAL A 315 -1.60 14.59 -24.05
C VAL A 315 -2.77 15.52 -23.79
N HIS A 316 -2.57 16.84 -23.86
CA HIS A 316 -3.62 17.84 -23.62
C HIS A 316 -4.80 17.72 -24.59
N LYS A 317 -4.56 17.36 -25.86
CA LYS A 317 -5.63 17.11 -26.85
C LYS A 317 -6.64 16.05 -26.39
N LYS A 318 -6.21 15.04 -25.62
CA LYS A 318 -7.11 14.00 -25.07
C LYS A 318 -8.02 14.50 -23.95
N PHE A 319 -7.66 15.62 -23.31
CA PHE A 319 -8.46 16.28 -22.26
C PHE A 319 -9.21 17.51 -22.79
N GLY A 320 -9.17 17.78 -24.09
CA GLY A 320 -9.83 18.93 -24.70
C GLY A 320 -9.12 20.27 -24.42
N LYS A 321 -9.54 21.30 -25.16
CA LYS A 321 -8.93 22.65 -25.06
C LYS A 321 -9.50 23.50 -23.92
N GLN A 322 -10.70 23.15 -23.43
CA GLN A 322 -11.45 23.96 -22.46
C GLN A 322 -11.07 23.68 -21.01
N LEU A 323 -10.46 22.52 -20.73
CA LEU A 323 -10.03 22.17 -19.38
C LEU A 323 -9.00 23.17 -18.86
N ARG A 324 -9.31 23.79 -17.71
CA ARG A 324 -8.50 24.83 -17.07
C ARG A 324 -7.64 24.25 -15.96
N PHE A 325 -8.21 23.44 -15.08
CA PHE A 325 -7.50 22.83 -13.96
C PHE A 325 -8.23 21.63 -13.36
N PHE A 326 -7.49 20.88 -12.56
CA PHE A 326 -7.93 19.78 -11.70
C PHE A 326 -8.03 20.26 -10.26
N ALA A 327 -9.15 19.98 -9.58
CA ALA A 327 -9.32 20.27 -8.17
C ALA A 327 -9.37 18.98 -7.34
N SER A 328 -8.47 18.84 -6.39
CA SER A 328 -8.38 17.71 -5.46
C SER A 328 -8.84 18.11 -4.06
N GLY A 329 -9.67 17.26 -3.47
CA GLY A 329 -10.17 17.42 -2.10
C GLY A 329 -10.63 16.10 -1.50
N GLY A 330 -11.09 16.13 -0.25
CA GLY A 330 -11.58 14.96 0.48
C GLY A 330 -10.49 14.06 1.08
N ALA A 331 -9.26 14.12 0.58
CA ALA A 331 -8.08 13.50 1.16
C ALA A 331 -6.80 14.21 0.69
N LYS A 332 -5.68 13.94 1.38
CA LYS A 332 -4.36 14.50 1.07
C LYS A 332 -3.88 14.04 -0.31
N LEU A 333 -3.54 14.98 -1.19
CA LEU A 333 -2.97 14.68 -2.50
C LEU A 333 -1.48 14.34 -2.37
N ASP A 334 -1.05 13.27 -3.04
CA ASP A 334 0.38 12.95 -3.12
C ASP A 334 1.14 14.06 -3.88
N PRO A 335 2.13 14.72 -3.25
CA PRO A 335 2.98 15.71 -3.89
C PRO A 335 3.63 15.22 -5.18
N GLU A 336 3.96 13.94 -5.30
CA GLU A 336 4.52 13.38 -6.53
C GLU A 336 3.50 13.37 -7.66
N VAL A 337 2.27 12.93 -7.38
CA VAL A 337 1.16 12.98 -8.35
C VAL A 337 0.90 14.40 -8.82
N CYS A 338 0.86 15.35 -7.88
CA CYS A 338 0.68 16.76 -8.21
C CYS A 338 1.83 17.30 -9.07
N ARG A 339 3.08 16.97 -8.72
CA ARG A 339 4.28 17.44 -9.42
C ARG A 339 4.37 16.91 -10.85
N ASP A 340 4.06 15.63 -11.05
CA ASP A 340 4.11 15.01 -12.37
C ASP A 340 3.04 15.59 -13.32
N LEU A 341 1.80 15.69 -12.86
CA LEU A 341 0.72 16.31 -13.65
C LEU A 341 1.01 17.79 -13.93
N THR A 342 1.59 18.51 -12.97
CA THR A 342 2.02 19.90 -13.14
C THR A 342 3.12 20.03 -14.18
N SER A 343 4.08 19.10 -14.19
CA SER A 343 5.19 19.03 -15.15
C SER A 343 4.70 18.68 -16.56
N LEU A 344 3.65 17.88 -16.68
CA LEU A 344 2.92 17.64 -17.94
C LEU A 344 2.12 18.87 -18.43
N GLY A 345 2.08 19.95 -17.66
CA GLY A 345 1.42 21.20 -18.01
C GLY A 345 -0.04 21.30 -17.57
N PHE A 346 -0.56 20.35 -16.79
CA PHE A 346 -1.87 20.50 -16.15
C PHE A 346 -1.76 21.40 -14.93
N THR A 347 -2.82 22.12 -14.58
CA THR A 347 -2.89 22.81 -13.29
C THR A 347 -3.64 21.91 -12.33
N VAL A 348 -2.99 21.46 -11.25
CA VAL A 348 -3.62 20.70 -10.16
C VAL A 348 -3.60 21.57 -8.93
N VAL A 349 -4.74 21.71 -8.25
CA VAL A 349 -4.86 22.46 -7.01
C VAL A 349 -5.55 21.60 -5.96
N GLU A 350 -5.06 21.73 -4.73
CA GLU A 350 -5.57 21.03 -3.57
C GLU A 350 -6.33 22.00 -2.66
N GLY A 351 -7.42 21.51 -2.07
CA GLY A 351 -8.21 22.21 -1.07
C GLY A 351 -8.48 21.33 0.14
N TYR A 352 -8.74 21.98 1.27
CA TYR A 352 -9.06 21.33 2.53
C TYR A 352 -10.40 21.80 3.06
N GLY A 353 -11.09 20.88 3.73
CA GLY A 353 -12.46 21.07 4.14
C GLY A 353 -13.05 19.88 4.89
N LEU A 354 -14.13 20.16 5.61
CA LEU A 354 -14.89 19.19 6.39
C LEU A 354 -16.39 19.42 6.16
N THR A 355 -17.21 18.39 6.32
CA THR A 355 -18.68 18.55 6.25
C THR A 355 -19.17 19.61 7.23
N GLU A 356 -18.57 19.67 8.40
CA GLU A 356 -18.82 20.65 9.47
C GLU A 356 -18.49 22.11 9.10
N THR A 357 -17.90 22.34 7.92
CA THR A 357 -17.48 23.68 7.43
C THR A 357 -18.06 24.04 6.06
N SER A 358 -19.09 23.31 5.64
CA SER A 358 -19.91 23.59 4.45
C SER A 358 -19.28 23.72 3.06
N PRO A 359 -18.25 22.96 2.63
CA PRO A 359 -17.21 22.25 3.34
C PRO A 359 -15.83 22.89 3.21
N VAL A 360 -15.61 23.88 2.34
CA VAL A 360 -14.25 24.30 1.96
C VAL A 360 -13.70 25.31 2.96
N ILE A 361 -12.56 25.01 3.58
CA ILE A 361 -11.87 25.89 4.53
C ILE A 361 -10.78 26.68 3.81
N SER A 362 -9.94 25.98 3.05
CA SER A 362 -8.80 26.56 2.34
C SER A 362 -8.65 25.97 0.94
N PHE A 363 -8.04 26.75 0.04
CA PHE A 363 -7.80 26.32 -1.33
C PHE A 363 -6.54 26.96 -1.91
N ASN A 364 -5.82 26.22 -2.77
CA ASN A 364 -4.64 26.76 -3.44
C ASN A 364 -5.04 27.82 -4.48
N PRO A 365 -4.48 29.05 -4.42
CA PRO A 365 -4.72 30.05 -5.45
C PRO A 365 -4.19 29.56 -6.81
N LEU A 366 -5.03 29.61 -7.86
CA LEU A 366 -4.73 29.04 -9.19
C LEU A 366 -3.40 29.51 -9.82
N LYS A 367 -2.95 30.72 -9.49
CA LYS A 367 -1.71 31.32 -10.02
C LYS A 367 -0.50 31.18 -9.07
N ARG A 368 -0.73 30.75 -7.83
CA ARG A 368 0.29 30.61 -6.78
C ARG A 368 0.06 29.32 -6.00
N THR A 369 0.01 28.20 -6.71
CA THR A 369 -0.14 26.88 -6.10
C THR A 369 1.13 26.48 -5.35
N LYS A 370 0.99 25.95 -4.14
CA LYS A 370 2.11 25.42 -3.34
C LYS A 370 1.89 23.93 -3.10
N ILE A 371 2.68 23.10 -3.81
CA ILE A 371 2.60 21.64 -3.71
C ILE A 371 2.87 21.20 -2.27
N GLY A 372 1.99 20.36 -1.72
CA GLY A 372 2.08 19.85 -0.35
C GLY A 372 1.38 20.71 0.70
N SER A 373 0.84 21.88 0.32
CA SER A 373 -0.06 22.66 1.16
C SER A 373 -1.49 22.57 0.62
N VAL A 374 -2.47 22.74 1.50
CA VAL A 374 -3.90 22.79 1.16
C VAL A 374 -4.39 24.20 0.86
N GLY A 375 -3.45 25.12 0.62
CA GLY A 375 -3.74 26.47 0.17
C GLY A 375 -3.96 27.47 1.30
N LYS A 376 -4.66 28.56 0.97
CA LYS A 376 -4.95 29.66 1.90
C LYS A 376 -6.40 29.59 2.37
N PRO A 377 -6.71 30.01 3.61
CA PRO A 377 -8.09 30.15 4.06
C PRO A 377 -8.94 30.95 3.07
N LEU A 378 -10.17 30.51 2.84
CA LEU A 378 -11.11 31.23 1.98
C LEU A 378 -11.54 32.57 2.62
N PRO A 379 -12.03 33.54 1.83
CA PRO A 379 -12.65 34.75 2.37
C PRO A 379 -13.73 34.42 3.41
N GLU A 380 -13.85 35.25 4.46
CA GLU A 380 -14.76 35.04 5.61
C GLU A 380 -14.49 33.80 6.48
N VAL A 381 -13.48 32.99 6.15
CA VAL A 381 -13.08 31.82 6.96
C VAL A 381 -11.80 32.13 7.72
N GLU A 382 -11.91 32.21 9.04
CA GLU A 382 -10.78 32.36 9.94
C GLU A 382 -10.22 30.99 10.32
N VAL A 383 -8.89 30.85 10.23
CA VAL A 383 -8.16 29.63 10.61
C VAL A 383 -7.09 30.01 11.62
N LYS A 384 -6.98 29.25 12.71
CA LYS A 384 -5.89 29.35 13.69
C LYS A 384 -5.32 27.96 13.98
N ILE A 385 -4.08 27.95 14.46
CA ILE A 385 -3.43 26.74 14.97
C ILE A 385 -3.45 26.83 16.49
N ASP A 386 -4.20 25.94 17.13
CA ASP A 386 -4.32 25.83 18.57
C ASP A 386 -3.23 24.93 19.15
N ASN A 387 -2.65 25.33 20.29
CA ASN A 387 -1.60 24.61 21.00
C ASN A 387 -0.46 24.06 20.11
N PRO A 388 0.22 24.91 19.31
CA PRO A 388 1.29 24.46 18.42
C PRO A 388 2.49 23.90 19.20
N ASP A 389 3.06 22.82 18.68
CA ASP A 389 4.31 22.24 19.16
C ASP A 389 5.53 23.07 18.74
N LYS A 390 6.74 22.57 19.06
CA LYS A 390 8.01 23.26 18.75
C LYS A 390 8.24 23.48 17.25
N ASP A 391 7.61 22.66 16.40
CA ASP A 391 7.70 22.74 14.94
C ASP A 391 6.54 23.58 14.34
N GLY A 392 5.69 24.15 15.21
CA GLY A 392 4.55 24.98 14.83
C GLY A 392 3.29 24.20 14.46
N ALA A 393 3.29 22.87 14.62
CA ALA A 393 2.14 22.03 14.31
C ALA A 393 1.20 21.92 15.52
N GLY A 394 -0.08 22.19 15.30
CA GLY A 394 -1.11 22.14 16.34
C GLY A 394 -2.48 21.81 15.73
N GLU A 395 -3.53 21.86 16.53
CA GLU A 395 -4.88 21.60 16.04
C GLU A 395 -5.40 22.75 15.19
N ILE A 396 -5.89 22.44 14.00
CA ILE A 396 -6.50 23.44 13.12
C ILE A 396 -7.89 23.76 13.70
N ILE A 397 -8.11 25.02 14.05
CA ILE A 397 -9.44 25.49 14.49
C ILE A 397 -9.98 26.51 13.49
N VAL A 398 -11.28 26.46 13.25
CA VAL A 398 -11.94 27.24 12.19
C VAL A 398 -13.11 28.03 12.75
N ARG A 399 -13.26 29.29 12.33
CA ARG A 399 -14.41 30.12 12.62
C ARG A 399 -14.88 30.83 11.37
N GLY A 400 -16.20 30.91 11.19
CA GLY A 400 -16.79 31.60 10.06
C GLY A 400 -18.26 31.25 9.90
N PRO A 401 -18.99 31.96 9.02
CA PRO A 401 -20.39 31.68 8.73
C PRO A 401 -20.62 30.32 8.08
N ASN A 402 -19.56 29.68 7.55
CA ASN A 402 -19.58 28.35 6.94
C ASN A 402 -19.62 27.19 7.96
N VAL A 403 -19.30 27.45 9.23
CA VAL A 403 -19.28 26.43 10.29
C VAL A 403 -20.70 25.95 10.59
N MET A 404 -20.88 24.64 10.74
CA MET A 404 -22.15 23.98 11.00
C MET A 404 -22.87 24.55 12.23
N LYS A 405 -24.19 24.32 12.29
CA LYS A 405 -24.99 24.62 13.49
C LYS A 405 -24.71 23.65 14.65
N GLY A 406 -24.30 22.42 14.33
CA GLY A 406 -24.01 21.35 15.29
C GLY A 406 -24.40 19.96 14.74
N TYR A 407 -24.28 18.93 15.59
CA TYR A 407 -24.72 17.57 15.27
C TYR A 407 -26.18 17.36 15.69
N TYR A 408 -27.00 16.82 14.78
CA TYR A 408 -28.42 16.55 15.02
C TYR A 408 -28.61 15.56 16.16
N LYS A 409 -29.47 15.92 17.12
CA LYS A 409 -29.76 15.14 18.35
C LYS A 409 -28.52 14.75 19.16
N ASN A 410 -27.41 15.50 19.03
CA ASN A 410 -26.18 15.18 19.75
C ASN A 410 -25.49 16.45 20.31
N PRO A 411 -26.08 17.08 21.36
CA PRO A 411 -25.54 18.30 21.95
C PRO A 411 -24.19 18.08 22.63
N GLU A 412 -23.93 16.88 23.17
CA GLU A 412 -22.66 16.55 23.83
C GLU A 412 -21.48 16.57 22.85
N GLU A 413 -21.59 15.86 21.72
CA GLU A 413 -20.54 15.88 20.70
C GLU A 413 -20.42 17.26 20.05
N THR A 414 -21.51 18.02 19.98
CA THR A 414 -21.49 19.39 19.47
C THR A 414 -20.66 20.29 20.38
N ALA A 415 -20.87 20.24 21.70
CA ALA A 415 -20.11 21.03 22.67
C ALA A 415 -18.62 20.66 22.73
N LYS A 416 -18.26 19.41 22.39
CA LYS A 416 -16.85 18.98 22.32
C LYS A 416 -16.08 19.64 21.20
N VAL A 417 -16.72 19.92 20.06
CA VAL A 417 -16.05 20.45 18.86
C VAL A 417 -16.34 21.93 18.62
N LEU A 418 -17.46 22.48 19.08
CA LEU A 418 -17.77 23.91 18.98
C LEU A 418 -17.56 24.60 20.32
N LYS A 419 -16.53 25.46 20.42
CA LYS A 419 -16.20 26.23 21.63
C LYS A 419 -15.97 27.70 21.26
N ASP A 420 -16.68 28.61 21.90
CA ASP A 420 -16.54 30.06 21.68
C ASP A 420 -16.60 30.49 20.20
N GLY A 421 -17.44 29.81 19.40
CA GLY A 421 -17.58 30.04 17.96
C GLY A 421 -16.48 29.41 17.08
N TRP A 422 -15.50 28.73 17.67
CA TRP A 422 -14.48 27.97 16.96
C TRP A 422 -14.86 26.50 16.85
N LEU A 423 -14.74 25.95 15.64
CA LEU A 423 -14.77 24.53 15.38
C LEU A 423 -13.37 23.93 15.52
N TYR A 424 -13.23 23.00 16.46
CA TYR A 424 -12.09 22.11 16.62
C TYR A 424 -12.19 20.99 15.59
N THR A 425 -11.33 21.03 14.58
CA THR A 425 -11.43 20.13 13.42
C THR A 425 -11.00 18.69 13.73
N GLY A 426 -10.19 18.49 14.78
CA GLY A 426 -9.47 17.26 15.02
C GLY A 426 -8.37 16.96 14.00
N ASP A 427 -8.09 17.86 13.06
CA ASP A 427 -6.98 17.75 12.10
C ASP A 427 -5.81 18.64 12.58
N LEU A 428 -4.59 18.14 12.40
CA LEU A 428 -3.37 18.80 12.82
C LEU A 428 -2.65 19.41 11.63
N GLY A 429 -2.04 20.57 11.84
CA GLY A 429 -1.31 21.26 10.79
C GLY A 429 -0.58 22.51 11.29
N TYR A 430 0.05 23.19 10.35
CA TYR A 430 0.73 24.47 10.59
C TYR A 430 0.44 25.46 9.47
N MET A 431 0.55 26.74 9.79
CA MET A 431 0.44 27.84 8.85
C MET A 431 1.84 28.41 8.59
N ASP A 432 2.24 28.53 7.33
CA ASP A 432 3.52 29.15 7.00
C ASP A 432 3.47 30.69 6.99
N LYS A 433 4.63 31.34 6.85
CA LYS A 433 4.74 32.81 6.84
C LYS A 433 4.00 33.48 5.67
N GLU A 434 3.70 32.73 4.61
CA GLU A 434 2.96 33.22 3.44
C GLU A 434 1.44 33.02 3.59
N GLY A 435 1.00 32.39 4.68
CA GLY A 435 -0.40 32.10 4.98
C GLY A 435 -0.94 30.84 4.28
N TYR A 436 -0.07 29.90 3.89
CA TYR A 436 -0.49 28.58 3.41
C TYR A 436 -0.60 27.58 4.56
N LEU A 437 -1.70 26.85 4.56
CA LEU A 437 -2.00 25.80 5.52
C LEU A 437 -1.48 24.45 5.02
N SER A 438 -0.83 23.68 5.89
CA SER A 438 -0.38 22.31 5.61
C SER A 438 -0.90 21.35 6.67
N ILE A 439 -1.41 20.18 6.25
CA ILE A 439 -1.96 19.16 7.14
C ILE A 439 -0.91 18.09 7.44
N THR A 440 -0.66 17.86 8.72
CA THR A 440 0.31 16.88 9.24
C THR A 440 -0.35 15.57 9.70
N GLY A 441 -1.63 15.59 10.08
CA GLY A 441 -2.38 14.38 10.45
C GLY A 441 -3.68 14.67 11.18
N ARG A 442 -4.11 13.72 12.01
CA ARG A 442 -5.35 13.76 12.83
C ARG A 442 -5.01 13.69 14.31
N ALA A 443 -5.58 14.56 15.13
CA ALA A 443 -5.31 14.64 16.57
C ALA A 443 -5.58 13.32 17.31
N LYS A 444 -6.70 12.66 16.99
CA LYS A 444 -7.07 11.36 17.57
C LYS A 444 -6.24 10.19 17.07
N GLU A 445 -5.47 10.37 16.00
CA GLU A 445 -4.61 9.34 15.41
C GLU A 445 -3.13 9.57 15.75
N VAL A 446 -2.80 10.66 16.46
CA VAL A 446 -1.45 10.89 16.96
C VAL A 446 -1.10 9.79 17.95
N ILE A 447 0.00 9.11 17.67
CA ILE A 447 0.59 8.16 18.59
C ILE A 447 1.52 8.96 19.51
N VAL A 448 1.18 9.03 20.79
CA VAL A 448 2.05 9.63 21.80
C VAL A 448 2.97 8.54 22.33
N LEU A 449 4.28 8.71 22.13
CA LEU A 449 5.27 7.76 22.64
C LEU A 449 5.52 7.96 24.13
N SER A 450 5.99 6.93 24.84
CA SER A 450 6.43 7.00 26.24
C SER A 450 7.57 8.00 26.48
N SER A 451 8.29 8.38 25.41
CA SER A 451 9.25 9.48 25.39
C SER A 451 8.62 10.89 25.41
N GLY A 452 7.29 11.01 25.37
CA GLY A 452 6.55 12.27 25.27
C GLY A 452 6.55 12.89 23.86
N LYS A 453 7.03 12.17 22.84
CA LYS A 453 7.03 12.63 21.45
C LYS A 453 5.77 12.20 20.71
N ASN A 454 5.19 13.13 19.96
CA ASN A 454 4.06 12.88 19.08
C ASN A 454 4.55 12.28 17.75
N ILE A 455 3.91 11.19 17.35
CA ILE A 455 4.09 10.52 16.06
C ILE A 455 2.81 10.68 15.25
N TYR A 456 2.97 11.17 14.03
CA TYR A 456 1.90 11.32 13.06
C TYR A 456 1.95 10.12 12.10
N PRO A 457 1.08 9.09 12.23
CA PRO A 457 1.22 7.82 11.51
C PRO A 457 1.27 7.99 9.99
N GLU A 458 0.47 8.91 9.44
CA GLU A 458 0.43 9.19 8.00
C GLU A 458 1.79 9.67 7.44
N GLU A 459 2.55 10.42 8.23
CA GLU A 459 3.90 10.87 7.85
C GLU A 459 4.83 9.65 7.71
N ILE A 460 4.75 8.73 8.67
CA ILE A 460 5.56 7.52 8.73
C ILE A 460 5.16 6.56 7.61
N GLU A 461 3.87 6.33 7.41
CA GLU A 461 3.34 5.48 6.33
C GLU A 461 3.77 5.96 4.96
N LYS A 462 3.64 7.27 4.70
CA LYS A 462 4.09 7.87 3.44
C LYS A 462 5.59 7.67 3.23
N HIS A 463 6.37 7.73 4.29
CA HIS A 463 7.80 7.47 4.22
C HIS A 463 8.09 6.02 3.76
N TYR A 464 7.42 5.04 4.36
CA TYR A 464 7.62 3.63 4.02
C TYR A 464 6.98 3.20 2.69
N LEU A 465 5.91 3.87 2.24
CA LEU A 465 5.29 3.67 0.93
C LEU A 465 6.20 4.04 -0.27
N GLN A 466 7.37 4.62 -0.03
CA GLN A 466 8.40 4.75 -1.07
C GLN A 466 8.93 3.38 -1.54
N SER A 467 8.71 2.32 -0.76
CA SER A 467 9.02 0.94 -1.13
C SER A 467 8.03 0.43 -2.18
N PRO A 468 8.48 -0.05 -3.36
CA PRO A 468 7.60 -0.70 -4.32
C PRO A 468 7.07 -2.07 -3.85
N LEU A 469 7.67 -2.65 -2.80
CA LEU A 469 7.24 -3.91 -2.17
C LEU A 469 5.98 -3.74 -1.33
N ILE A 470 5.68 -2.51 -0.87
CA ILE A 470 4.59 -2.21 0.04
C ILE A 470 3.43 -1.62 -0.78
N LYS A 471 2.32 -2.36 -0.88
CA LYS A 471 1.09 -1.89 -1.55
C LYS A 471 0.31 -0.95 -0.64
N GLU A 472 0.16 -1.34 0.63
CA GLU A 472 -0.48 -0.54 1.68
C GLU A 472 0.25 -0.72 3.00
N ILE A 473 0.15 0.29 3.88
CA ILE A 473 0.71 0.23 5.23
C ILE A 473 -0.17 1.00 6.20
N CYS A 474 -0.34 0.47 7.41
CA CYS A 474 -0.97 1.14 8.55
C CYS A 474 -0.02 1.09 9.75
N VAL A 475 0.44 2.24 10.23
CA VAL A 475 1.29 2.37 11.41
C VAL A 475 0.41 2.54 12.65
N LEU A 476 0.72 1.75 13.68
CA LEU A 476 0.00 1.68 14.95
C LEU A 476 0.99 1.87 16.10
N GLY A 477 0.52 2.49 17.18
CA GLY A 477 1.26 2.58 18.43
C GLY A 477 0.95 1.38 19.31
N MET A 478 1.98 0.67 19.76
CA MET A 478 1.81 -0.43 20.71
C MET A 478 1.79 0.11 22.13
N GLU A 479 0.60 0.11 22.72
CA GLU A 479 0.33 0.62 24.06
C GLU A 479 0.51 -0.50 25.10
N LYS A 480 1.50 -0.37 26.00
CA LYS A 480 1.51 -1.16 27.26
C LYS A 480 0.70 -0.48 28.37
N ARG A 481 0.42 0.82 28.22
CA ARG A 481 -0.47 1.61 29.06
C ARG A 481 -1.47 2.37 28.18
N PRO A 482 -2.74 2.51 28.59
CA PRO A 482 -3.75 3.19 27.77
C PRO A 482 -3.30 4.59 27.36
N GLY A 483 -3.26 4.86 26.05
CA GLY A 483 -2.94 6.16 25.47
C GLY A 483 -1.44 6.51 25.36
N ILE A 484 -0.52 5.62 25.76
CA ILE A 484 0.92 5.83 25.61
C ILE A 484 1.56 4.61 24.94
N ALA A 485 2.14 4.83 23.76
CA ALA A 485 2.81 3.79 23.00
C ALA A 485 4.30 3.69 23.36
N ASP A 486 4.83 2.48 23.50
CA ASP A 486 6.27 2.26 23.70
C ASP A 486 7.03 2.14 22.39
N GLU A 487 6.37 1.59 21.37
CA GLU A 487 6.96 1.32 20.07
C GLU A 487 5.92 1.47 18.94
N LEU A 488 6.43 1.65 17.72
CA LEU A 488 5.61 1.68 16.52
C LEU A 488 5.65 0.31 15.84
N LYS A 489 4.47 -0.23 15.52
CA LYS A 489 4.32 -1.38 14.63
C LYS A 489 3.58 -1.00 13.36
N ALA A 490 3.68 -1.81 12.32
CA ALA A 490 2.94 -1.59 11.09
C ALA A 490 2.21 -2.84 10.59
N VAL A 491 1.07 -2.66 9.93
CA VAL A 491 0.40 -3.68 9.14
C VAL A 491 0.68 -3.40 7.68
N ILE A 492 1.30 -4.33 6.98
CA ILE A 492 1.79 -4.16 5.62
C ILE A 492 1.03 -5.10 4.68
N VAL A 493 0.50 -4.55 3.59
CA VAL A 493 -0.04 -5.35 2.47
C VAL A 493 1.03 -5.45 1.39
N PRO A 494 1.44 -6.67 0.99
CA PRO A 494 2.48 -6.86 -0.02
C PRO A 494 2.00 -6.45 -1.42
N ASN A 495 2.92 -5.91 -2.22
CA ASN A 495 2.69 -5.66 -3.64
C ASN A 495 3.04 -6.90 -4.46
N THR A 496 2.09 -7.83 -4.53
CA THR A 496 2.25 -9.13 -5.20
C THR A 496 2.63 -9.01 -6.68
N ASP A 497 2.09 -7.99 -7.38
CA ASP A 497 2.35 -7.80 -8.82
C ASP A 497 3.81 -7.41 -9.05
N TYR A 498 4.32 -6.46 -8.25
CA TYR A 498 5.72 -6.04 -8.31
C TYR A 498 6.69 -7.17 -7.91
N MET A 499 6.34 -7.97 -6.91
CA MET A 499 7.16 -9.11 -6.51
C MET A 499 7.32 -10.14 -7.63
N LYS A 500 6.22 -10.45 -8.34
CA LYS A 500 6.23 -11.36 -9.50
C LYS A 500 7.11 -10.80 -10.62
N GLU A 501 6.95 -9.52 -10.96
CA GLU A 501 7.77 -8.87 -12.00
C GLU A 501 9.28 -8.90 -11.69
N GLN A 502 9.65 -8.76 -10.41
CA GLN A 502 11.04 -8.71 -9.97
C GLN A 502 11.60 -10.07 -9.52
N ASN A 503 10.83 -11.16 -9.65
CA ASN A 503 11.19 -12.51 -9.18
C ASN A 503 11.63 -12.55 -7.71
N ILE A 504 10.90 -11.83 -6.84
CA ILE A 504 11.19 -11.78 -5.41
C ILE A 504 10.41 -12.88 -4.72
N ALA A 505 11.09 -13.98 -4.40
CA ALA A 505 10.49 -15.15 -3.77
C ALA A 505 10.20 -14.96 -2.27
N ASN A 506 11.05 -14.23 -1.55
CA ASN A 506 10.95 -14.02 -0.11
C ASN A 506 10.48 -12.59 0.23
N PHE A 507 9.20 -12.42 0.57
CA PHE A 507 8.65 -11.12 0.95
C PHE A 507 9.21 -10.61 2.28
N HIS A 508 9.25 -11.46 3.30
CA HIS A 508 9.65 -11.03 4.64
C HIS A 508 11.06 -10.48 4.64
N GLU A 509 11.98 -11.15 3.95
CA GLU A 509 13.34 -10.68 3.84
C GLU A 509 13.41 -9.39 3.02
N ALA A 510 12.76 -9.34 1.85
CA ALA A 510 12.77 -8.17 0.97
C ALA A 510 12.16 -6.92 1.64
N VAL A 511 11.01 -7.06 2.30
CA VAL A 511 10.35 -5.94 2.99
C VAL A 511 11.16 -5.53 4.21
N LYS A 512 11.77 -6.47 4.94
CA LYS A 512 12.67 -6.17 6.06
C LYS A 512 13.89 -5.37 5.58
N TRP A 513 14.48 -5.73 4.42
CA TRP A 513 15.56 -4.96 3.79
C TRP A 513 15.14 -3.51 3.53
N GLU A 514 13.96 -3.35 3.00
CA GLU A 514 13.48 -2.06 2.52
C GLU A 514 12.96 -1.15 3.63
N LEU A 515 12.26 -1.70 4.63
CA LEU A 515 11.93 -1.00 5.87
C LEU A 515 13.20 -0.53 6.57
N ASN A 516 14.26 -1.34 6.63
CA ASN A 516 15.52 -0.92 7.24
C ASN A 516 16.18 0.23 6.47
N ARG A 517 16.26 0.12 5.14
CA ARG A 517 16.80 1.17 4.26
C ARG A 517 16.07 2.50 4.47
N LEU A 518 14.74 2.47 4.54
CA LEU A 518 13.91 3.65 4.75
C LEU A 518 14.00 4.18 6.18
N SER A 519 14.08 3.30 7.19
CA SER A 519 14.18 3.69 8.61
C SER A 519 15.42 4.53 8.93
N LEU A 520 16.51 4.35 8.19
CA LEU A 520 17.75 5.13 8.36
C LEU A 520 17.58 6.63 8.08
N GLN A 521 16.57 6.99 7.30
CA GLN A 521 16.25 8.39 6.98
C GLN A 521 15.36 9.04 8.05
N LEU A 522 14.87 8.26 9.01
CA LEU A 522 14.01 8.72 10.09
C LEU A 522 14.78 8.80 11.42
N PRO A 523 14.45 9.78 12.28
CA PRO A 523 14.86 9.77 13.69
C PRO A 523 14.45 8.47 14.38
N THR A 524 15.24 8.00 15.35
CA THR A 524 15.06 6.68 15.98
C THR A 524 13.65 6.44 16.53
N TYR A 525 13.03 7.46 17.11
CA TYR A 525 11.68 7.38 17.67
C TYR A 525 10.56 7.33 16.61
N LYS A 526 10.84 7.64 15.35
CA LYS A 526 9.90 7.56 14.21
C LYS A 526 9.96 6.21 13.48
N ARG A 527 10.85 5.30 13.89
CA ARG A 527 11.10 4.03 13.19
C ARG A 527 10.09 2.98 13.60
N ILE A 528 9.63 2.18 12.63
CA ILE A 528 8.84 0.99 12.87
C ILE A 528 9.75 -0.09 13.45
N MET A 529 9.37 -0.66 14.60
CA MET A 529 10.13 -1.68 15.32
C MET A 529 9.67 -3.11 14.98
N GLY A 530 8.46 -3.26 14.45
CA GLY A 530 7.93 -4.54 13.99
C GLY A 530 6.78 -4.36 13.01
N TYR A 531 6.47 -5.39 12.26
CA TYR A 531 5.35 -5.35 11.32
C TYR A 531 4.63 -6.70 11.26
N GLU A 532 3.35 -6.65 10.93
CA GLU A 532 2.52 -7.78 10.55
C GLU A 532 2.17 -7.66 9.06
N VAL A 533 1.96 -8.79 8.40
CA VAL A 533 1.62 -8.82 6.97
C VAL A 533 0.14 -9.16 6.82
N SER A 534 -0.61 -8.30 6.14
CA SER A 534 -2.03 -8.52 5.82
C SER A 534 -2.18 -8.99 4.37
N GLN A 535 -2.92 -10.07 4.17
CA GLN A 535 -3.23 -10.60 2.83
C GLN A 535 -4.33 -9.80 2.12
N SER A 536 -5.28 -9.26 2.88
CA SER A 536 -6.36 -8.43 2.37
C SER A 536 -5.99 -6.95 2.33
N SER A 537 -6.62 -6.20 1.43
CA SER A 537 -6.52 -4.74 1.41
C SER A 537 -7.03 -4.15 2.73
N LEU A 538 -6.40 -3.06 3.17
CA LEU A 538 -6.75 -2.47 4.46
C LEU A 538 -8.14 -1.82 4.42
N PRO A 539 -8.94 -1.92 5.50
CA PRO A 539 -10.27 -1.30 5.56
C PRO A 539 -10.23 0.21 5.27
N ARG A 540 -11.03 0.66 4.29
CA ARG A 540 -11.14 2.07 3.90
C ARG A 540 -12.58 2.55 3.89
N THR A 541 -12.77 3.87 3.92
CA THR A 541 -14.05 4.54 3.65
C THR A 541 -14.32 4.60 2.14
N THR A 542 -15.55 4.95 1.73
CA THR A 542 -15.93 5.19 0.32
C THR A 542 -15.06 6.26 -0.38
N MET A 543 -14.53 7.25 0.38
CA MET A 543 -13.57 8.25 -0.13
C MET A 543 -12.09 7.81 -0.06
N GLY A 544 -11.82 6.55 0.26
CA GLY A 544 -10.46 5.98 0.27
C GLY A 544 -9.63 6.19 1.54
N LYS A 545 -10.18 6.84 2.58
CA LYS A 545 -9.50 7.04 3.87
C LYS A 545 -9.37 5.74 4.66
N LEU A 546 -8.20 5.49 5.25
CA LEU A 546 -7.89 4.31 6.05
C LEU A 546 -8.67 4.31 7.38
N LYS A 547 -9.32 3.19 7.72
CA LYS A 547 -10.04 2.99 8.99
C LYS A 547 -9.10 2.34 10.01
N ARG A 548 -8.21 3.12 10.64
CA ARG A 548 -7.17 2.62 11.58
C ARG A 548 -7.71 1.81 12.75
N TYR A 549 -8.86 2.23 13.30
CA TYR A 549 -9.51 1.52 14.40
C TYR A 549 -9.89 0.09 13.97
N ALA A 550 -10.43 -0.09 12.76
CA ALA A 550 -10.77 -1.39 12.20
C ALA A 550 -9.51 -2.24 11.94
N VAL A 551 -8.40 -1.63 11.50
CA VAL A 551 -7.11 -2.34 11.37
C VAL A 551 -6.60 -2.80 12.73
N LYS A 552 -6.70 -1.95 13.78
CA LYS A 552 -6.31 -2.30 15.15
C LYS A 552 -7.18 -3.43 15.70
N GLU A 553 -8.49 -3.41 15.45
CA GLU A 553 -9.41 -4.48 15.84
C GLU A 553 -9.13 -5.79 15.12
N ILE A 554 -8.87 -5.76 13.81
CA ILE A 554 -8.48 -6.96 13.04
C ILE A 554 -7.18 -7.54 13.59
N LEU A 555 -6.17 -6.70 13.82
CA LEU A 555 -4.87 -7.14 14.35
C LEU A 555 -5.00 -7.74 15.77
N LEU A 556 -5.86 -7.18 16.62
CA LEU A 556 -6.16 -7.71 17.95
C LEU A 556 -7.04 -8.98 17.90
N ALA A 557 -7.89 -9.12 16.89
CA ALA A 557 -8.77 -10.27 16.70
C ALA A 557 -8.05 -11.45 16.04
N GLU A 558 -7.10 -11.21 15.13
CA GLU A 558 -6.27 -12.22 14.48
C GLU A 558 -5.27 -12.85 15.47
N SER A 559 -4.81 -12.10 16.48
CA SER A 559 -4.08 -12.68 17.61
C SER A 559 -4.90 -13.65 18.49
N HIS A 560 -6.21 -13.78 18.25
CA HIS A 560 -7.13 -14.64 19.02
C HIS A 560 -8.03 -15.53 18.16
N LYS A 561 -7.74 -15.74 16.86
CA LYS A 561 -8.56 -16.58 15.98
C LYS A 561 -7.74 -17.60 15.20
N GLU A 562 -7.41 -18.71 15.86
CA GLU A 562 -7.39 -20.01 15.18
C GLU A 562 -8.85 -20.51 15.09
N GLU A 563 -9.20 -21.18 13.99
CA GLU A 563 -10.48 -21.83 13.66
C GLU A 563 -11.50 -21.05 12.80
N GLY A 564 -11.43 -21.29 11.49
CA GLY A 564 -12.51 -21.06 10.52
C GLY A 564 -12.48 -22.08 9.37
N LYS A 565 -13.60 -22.74 9.07
CA LYS A 565 -13.74 -23.81 8.04
C LYS A 565 -13.51 -23.28 6.61
N ALA A 566 -12.96 -24.14 5.74
CA ALA A 566 -12.63 -23.85 4.35
C ALA A 566 -13.85 -23.92 3.39
N PRO A 567 -13.84 -23.20 2.24
CA PRO A 567 -14.86 -23.25 1.19
C PRO A 567 -15.01 -24.61 0.49
N GLU A 568 -16.18 -24.92 -0.08
CA GLU A 568 -16.49 -26.20 -0.75
C GLU A 568 -15.59 -26.52 -1.97
N GLU A 569 -15.07 -25.52 -2.69
CA GLU A 569 -14.14 -25.73 -3.83
C GLU A 569 -12.77 -26.27 -3.38
N ASP A 570 -12.38 -26.02 -2.14
CA ASP A 570 -11.10 -26.48 -1.58
C ASP A 570 -11.15 -27.97 -1.23
N ALA A 571 -12.34 -28.50 -0.94
CA ALA A 571 -12.52 -29.92 -0.66
C ALA A 571 -12.16 -30.78 -1.88
N PHE A 572 -12.49 -30.35 -3.10
CA PHE A 572 -12.20 -31.13 -4.32
C PHE A 572 -10.69 -31.25 -4.60
N VAL A 573 -9.94 -30.17 -4.44
CA VAL A 573 -8.49 -30.16 -4.65
C VAL A 573 -7.76 -30.91 -3.53
N LEU A 574 -8.22 -30.80 -2.29
CA LEU A 574 -7.68 -31.56 -1.16
C LEU A 574 -7.96 -33.07 -1.28
N GLU A 575 -9.10 -33.45 -1.87
CA GLU A 575 -9.47 -34.85 -2.10
C GLU A 575 -8.76 -35.47 -3.32
N SER A 576 -8.05 -34.68 -4.15
CA SER A 576 -7.31 -35.19 -5.30
C SER A 576 -6.18 -36.14 -4.83
N PRO A 577 -5.84 -37.20 -5.61
CA PRO A 577 -4.74 -38.11 -5.27
C PRO A 577 -3.40 -37.38 -5.05
N SER A 578 -3.18 -36.30 -5.81
CA SER A 578 -2.01 -35.43 -5.67
C SER A 578 -2.11 -34.51 -4.46
N GLY A 579 -3.29 -33.94 -4.21
CA GLY A 579 -3.60 -33.15 -3.01
C GLY A 579 -3.32 -33.91 -1.71
N LYS A 580 -3.85 -35.12 -1.55
CA LYS A 580 -3.64 -35.95 -0.35
C LYS A 580 -2.16 -36.25 -0.09
N LYS A 581 -1.41 -36.59 -1.15
CA LYS A 581 0.03 -36.87 -1.04
C LYS A 581 0.85 -35.63 -0.67
N ILE A 582 0.56 -34.49 -1.31
CA ILE A 582 1.27 -33.23 -1.04
C ILE A 582 1.00 -32.73 0.38
N ILE A 583 -0.27 -32.78 0.81
CA ILE A 583 -0.66 -32.41 2.18
C ILE A 583 0.05 -33.30 3.20
N ALA A 584 0.16 -34.61 2.97
CA ALA A 584 0.90 -35.51 3.85
C ALA A 584 2.39 -35.14 3.97
N GLN A 585 3.04 -34.74 2.86
CA GLN A 585 4.42 -34.28 2.90
C GLN A 585 4.57 -32.94 3.64
N LEU A 586 3.69 -31.98 3.36
CA LEU A 586 3.67 -30.69 4.05
C LEU A 586 3.42 -30.86 5.55
N TYR A 587 2.51 -31.75 5.94
CA TYR A 587 2.20 -32.05 7.34
C TYR A 587 3.43 -32.60 8.08
N ASN A 588 4.21 -33.47 7.44
CA ASN A 588 5.44 -34.02 8.01
C ASN A 588 6.56 -32.96 8.12
N LEU A 589 6.68 -32.04 7.16
CA LEU A 589 7.73 -31.01 7.11
C LEU A 589 7.44 -29.77 7.98
N THR A 590 6.19 -29.59 8.41
CA THR A 590 5.71 -28.39 9.14
C THR A 590 5.40 -28.68 10.61
N ASP A 591 6.04 -29.70 11.21
CA ASP A 591 5.82 -30.09 12.60
C ASP A 591 4.35 -30.42 12.91
N LYS A 592 3.66 -31.06 11.97
CA LYS A 592 2.25 -31.50 12.09
C LYS A 592 1.24 -30.34 12.20
N ARG A 593 1.58 -29.16 11.65
CA ARG A 593 0.65 -28.04 11.57
C ARG A 593 -0.49 -28.33 10.58
N PRO A 594 -1.70 -27.81 10.81
CA PRO A 594 -2.79 -27.89 9.83
C PRO A 594 -2.42 -27.17 8.52
N VAL A 595 -2.65 -27.82 7.38
CA VAL A 595 -2.31 -27.28 6.05
C VAL A 595 -3.60 -26.97 5.27
N ARG A 596 -3.71 -25.76 4.72
CA ARG A 596 -4.80 -25.33 3.84
C ARG A 596 -4.28 -24.94 2.46
N LEU A 597 -5.16 -24.91 1.46
CA LEU A 597 -4.78 -24.59 0.08
C LEU A 597 -4.30 -23.15 -0.12
N ASP A 598 -4.89 -22.22 0.64
CA ASP A 598 -4.57 -20.79 0.61
C ASP A 598 -3.32 -20.44 1.42
N HIS A 599 -2.81 -21.36 2.25
CA HIS A 599 -1.58 -21.15 3.00
C HIS A 599 -0.42 -20.88 2.05
N ASN A 600 0.26 -19.77 2.28
CA ASN A 600 1.56 -19.49 1.73
C ASN A 600 2.59 -20.41 2.37
N LEU A 601 3.45 -21.03 1.54
CA LEU A 601 4.47 -21.97 2.00
C LEU A 601 5.43 -21.30 2.99
N GLU A 602 5.78 -20.04 2.76
CA GLU A 602 6.69 -19.31 3.64
C GLU A 602 5.97 -18.62 4.80
N LEU A 603 4.90 -17.87 4.51
CA LEU A 603 4.24 -17.01 5.51
C LEU A 603 3.45 -17.82 6.54
N ASP A 604 2.71 -18.84 6.09
CA ASP A 604 1.78 -19.59 6.94
C ASP A 604 2.38 -20.91 7.43
N LEU A 605 3.19 -21.57 6.60
CA LEU A 605 3.79 -22.87 6.91
C LEU A 605 5.24 -22.79 7.39
N SER A 606 5.84 -21.60 7.42
CA SER A 606 7.24 -21.39 7.85
C SER A 606 8.26 -22.25 7.08
N ILE A 607 8.00 -22.49 5.79
CA ILE A 607 8.90 -23.25 4.89
C ILE A 607 9.95 -22.30 4.34
N ASP A 608 11.11 -22.30 4.99
CA ASP A 608 12.29 -21.56 4.54
C ASP A 608 12.93 -22.20 3.28
N SER A 609 14.02 -21.60 2.78
CA SER A 609 14.71 -22.04 1.57
C SER A 609 15.24 -23.49 1.66
N LEU A 610 15.60 -23.96 2.87
CA LEU A 610 16.10 -25.33 3.12
C LEU A 610 14.96 -26.34 3.14
N LYS A 611 13.92 -26.06 3.93
CA LYS A 611 12.70 -26.89 3.98
C LYS A 611 12.01 -26.96 2.63
N ARG A 612 12.14 -25.93 1.79
CA ARG A 612 11.63 -25.93 0.42
C ARG A 612 12.35 -26.95 -0.48
N VAL A 613 13.66 -27.12 -0.33
CA VAL A 613 14.40 -28.18 -1.05
C VAL A 613 13.98 -29.56 -0.55
N GLU A 614 13.86 -29.75 0.76
CA GLU A 614 13.38 -31.00 1.35
C GLU A 614 11.96 -31.32 0.88
N LEU A 615 11.08 -30.31 0.77
CA LEU A 615 9.75 -30.44 0.19
C LEU A 615 9.79 -30.87 -1.28
N VAL A 616 10.63 -30.26 -2.11
CA VAL A 616 10.75 -30.63 -3.53
C VAL A 616 11.26 -32.07 -3.68
N VAL A 617 12.24 -32.49 -2.89
CA VAL A 617 12.75 -33.88 -2.88
C VAL A 617 11.66 -34.86 -2.43
N ALA A 618 11.00 -34.57 -1.31
CA ALA A 618 9.94 -35.42 -0.78
C ALA A 618 8.76 -35.56 -1.75
N ILE A 619 8.45 -34.51 -2.51
CA ILE A 619 7.43 -34.56 -3.57
C ILE A 619 7.95 -35.36 -4.77
N GLY A 620 9.18 -35.13 -5.23
CA GLY A 620 9.80 -35.92 -6.30
C GLY A 620 9.74 -37.42 -5.99
N ASP A 621 10.05 -37.82 -4.77
CA ASP A 621 9.96 -39.20 -4.29
C ASP A 621 8.51 -39.71 -4.25
N ALA A 622 7.59 -38.94 -3.65
CA ALA A 622 6.19 -39.32 -3.49
C ALA A 622 5.44 -39.52 -4.82
N PHE A 623 5.92 -38.88 -5.88
CA PHE A 623 5.38 -38.96 -7.24
C PHE A 623 6.32 -39.67 -8.23
N SER A 624 7.46 -40.20 -7.78
CA SER A 624 8.46 -40.88 -8.61
C SER A 624 8.85 -40.09 -9.87
N MET A 625 9.13 -38.79 -9.70
CA MET A 625 9.48 -37.87 -10.79
C MET A 625 10.70 -37.01 -10.44
N GLU A 626 11.52 -36.71 -11.45
CA GLU A 626 12.58 -35.70 -11.32
C GLU A 626 12.01 -34.30 -11.54
N LEU A 627 12.03 -33.47 -10.50
CA LEU A 627 11.61 -32.08 -10.55
C LEU A 627 12.81 -31.15 -10.86
N PRO A 628 12.64 -30.14 -11.74
CA PRO A 628 13.68 -29.17 -12.03
C PRO A 628 14.14 -28.41 -10.79
N ASP A 629 15.42 -28.00 -10.74
CA ASP A 629 15.99 -27.26 -9.60
C ASP A 629 15.30 -25.90 -9.35
N THR A 630 14.63 -25.34 -10.36
CA THR A 630 13.84 -24.10 -10.27
C THR A 630 12.39 -24.32 -9.84
N PHE A 631 11.93 -25.57 -9.70
CA PHE A 631 10.51 -25.90 -9.53
C PHE A 631 9.87 -25.14 -8.38
N GLY A 632 10.54 -25.09 -7.22
CA GLY A 632 10.08 -24.40 -6.02
C GLY A 632 10.19 -22.87 -6.02
N THR A 633 10.83 -22.26 -7.01
CA THR A 633 11.11 -20.80 -7.02
C THR A 633 9.85 -19.96 -7.20
N ASP A 634 8.88 -20.47 -7.98
CA ASP A 634 7.66 -19.74 -8.36
C ASP A 634 6.40 -20.28 -7.66
N ILE A 635 6.59 -21.02 -6.56
CA ILE A 635 5.51 -21.63 -5.79
C ILE A 635 5.36 -20.87 -4.49
N TYR A 636 4.21 -20.22 -4.31
CA TYR A 636 3.95 -19.36 -3.15
C TYR A 636 2.92 -19.96 -2.21
N THR A 637 1.88 -20.62 -2.74
CA THR A 637 0.81 -21.24 -1.95
C THR A 637 0.80 -22.76 -2.08
N VAL A 638 0.09 -23.44 -1.16
CA VAL A 638 -0.19 -24.88 -1.25
C VAL A 638 -0.98 -25.20 -2.52
N ARG A 639 -1.90 -24.32 -2.94
CA ARG A 639 -2.61 -24.45 -4.22
C ARG A 639 -1.65 -24.42 -5.40
N ASP A 640 -0.74 -23.44 -5.46
CA ASP A 640 0.25 -23.35 -6.54
C ASP A 640 1.08 -24.64 -6.65
N LEU A 641 1.43 -25.22 -5.49
CA LEU A 641 2.20 -26.46 -5.41
C LEU A 641 1.44 -27.64 -6.01
N ILE A 642 0.17 -27.81 -5.63
CA ILE A 642 -0.69 -28.88 -6.13
C ILE A 642 -0.91 -28.72 -7.64
N THR A 643 -1.31 -27.52 -8.09
CA THR A 643 -1.56 -27.24 -9.50
C THR A 643 -0.32 -27.49 -10.36
N LYS A 644 0.85 -27.03 -9.93
CA LYS A 644 2.09 -27.17 -10.70
C LYS A 644 2.56 -28.64 -10.79
N ILE A 645 2.31 -29.45 -9.76
CA ILE A 645 2.57 -30.89 -9.81
C ILE A 645 1.60 -31.60 -10.74
N GLU A 646 0.31 -31.27 -10.68
CA GLU A 646 -0.69 -31.84 -11.60
C GLU A 646 -0.39 -31.48 -13.06
N GLU A 647 0.06 -30.25 -13.34
CA GLU A 647 0.56 -29.83 -14.65
C GLU A 647 1.78 -30.65 -15.10
N PHE A 648 2.74 -30.88 -14.19
CA PHE A 648 3.95 -31.66 -14.48
C PHE A 648 3.65 -33.15 -14.73
N GLN A 649 2.71 -33.73 -13.99
CA GLN A 649 2.20 -35.08 -14.22
C GLN A 649 1.55 -35.19 -15.60
N ASN A 650 0.74 -34.21 -16.00
CA ASN A 650 0.10 -34.20 -17.31
C ASN A 650 1.12 -34.07 -18.46
N LEU A 651 2.15 -33.24 -18.27
CA LEU A 651 3.26 -33.10 -19.24
C LEU A 651 4.11 -34.37 -19.35
N SER A 652 4.42 -35.01 -18.22
CA SER A 652 5.21 -36.25 -18.19
C SER A 652 4.44 -37.44 -18.78
N LEU A 653 3.12 -37.54 -18.55
CA LEU A 653 2.24 -38.52 -19.20
C LEU A 653 2.16 -38.32 -20.73
N GLN A 654 2.12 -37.07 -21.20
CA GLN A 654 2.17 -36.77 -22.64
C GLN A 654 3.53 -37.09 -23.27
N ALA A 655 4.63 -36.96 -22.52
CA ALA A 655 5.97 -37.35 -22.97
C ALA A 655 6.16 -38.88 -23.01
N LEU A 656 5.66 -39.60 -21.99
CA LEU A 656 5.64 -41.08 -21.93
C LEU A 656 4.76 -41.70 -23.03
N SER A 657 3.79 -40.96 -23.56
CA SER A 657 2.97 -41.39 -24.70
C SER A 657 3.70 -41.31 -26.05
N ARG A 658 4.90 -40.72 -26.13
CA ARG A 658 5.68 -40.56 -27.36
C ARG A 658 6.92 -41.43 -27.45
N GLU A 659 7.46 -41.92 -26.35
CA GLU A 659 8.62 -42.82 -26.35
C GLU A 659 8.33 -44.05 -25.49
N GLY A 660 8.02 -45.17 -26.15
CA GLY A 660 7.91 -46.46 -25.50
C GLY A 660 9.29 -47.04 -25.25
N LEU A 661 9.66 -47.18 -23.98
CA LEU A 661 10.57 -48.22 -23.47
C LEU A 661 10.53 -48.23 -21.94
N GLY A 662 10.21 -49.40 -21.39
CA GLY A 662 10.23 -49.64 -19.95
C GLY A 662 11.64 -49.86 -19.41
N LYS A 663 11.82 -49.55 -18.12
CA LYS A 663 12.76 -50.22 -17.23
C LYS A 663 12.32 -50.05 -15.79
N ASP A 664 12.46 -51.14 -15.04
CA ASP A 664 12.21 -51.26 -13.60
C ASP A 664 12.89 -50.13 -12.81
N VAL A 665 12.10 -49.36 -12.07
CA VAL A 665 12.58 -48.53 -10.96
C VAL A 665 12.20 -49.26 -9.68
N THR A 666 13.03 -50.22 -9.32
CA THR A 666 12.98 -50.88 -8.02
C THR A 666 13.46 -49.91 -6.94
N SER A 667 12.55 -49.65 -6.00
CA SER A 667 12.76 -49.19 -4.62
C SER A 667 14.20 -48.88 -4.20
N THR A 668 14.52 -47.60 -4.02
CA THR A 668 15.56 -47.16 -3.08
C THR A 668 15.01 -46.01 -2.24
N VAL A 669 14.25 -46.39 -1.21
CA VAL A 669 13.87 -45.49 -0.11
C VAL A 669 15.10 -45.28 0.77
N SER A 670 15.31 -44.03 1.20
CA SER A 670 16.36 -43.49 2.09
C SER A 670 17.70 -43.13 1.42
N LYS A 671 17.88 -41.84 1.03
CA LYS A 671 19.16 -41.06 1.11
C LYS A 671 19.17 -39.60 0.58
N GLY A 672 18.12 -38.79 0.80
CA GLY A 672 17.92 -37.45 0.18
C GLY A 672 19.15 -36.50 0.10
N TRP A 673 19.88 -36.26 1.19
CA TRP A 673 21.08 -35.40 1.15
C TRP A 673 22.33 -36.09 0.59
N GLN A 674 22.50 -37.38 0.84
CA GLN A 674 23.62 -38.16 0.29
C GLN A 674 23.56 -38.23 -1.22
N GLU A 675 22.35 -38.32 -1.78
CA GLU A 675 22.13 -38.37 -3.22
C GLU A 675 22.44 -37.02 -3.88
N ILE A 676 21.89 -35.91 -3.35
CA ILE A 676 22.22 -34.55 -3.81
C ILE A 676 23.73 -34.31 -3.79
N LEU A 677 24.42 -34.72 -2.73
CA LEU A 677 25.87 -34.55 -2.61
C LEU A 677 26.66 -35.52 -3.50
N LYS A 678 26.09 -36.65 -3.92
CA LYS A 678 26.69 -37.63 -4.86
C LYS A 678 26.57 -37.20 -6.31
N THR A 679 25.49 -36.55 -6.69
CA THR A 679 25.29 -36.02 -8.05
C THR A 679 26.37 -34.99 -8.37
N GLU A 680 27.09 -35.19 -9.47
CA GLU A 680 28.08 -34.22 -9.93
C GLU A 680 27.38 -32.97 -10.51
N PRO A 681 27.92 -31.76 -10.26
CA PRO A 681 27.42 -30.53 -10.88
C PRO A 681 27.56 -30.55 -12.41
N SER A 682 26.86 -29.64 -13.10
CA SER A 682 26.97 -29.54 -14.56
C SER A 682 28.40 -29.18 -15.03
N THR A 683 28.74 -29.54 -16.27
CA THR A 683 30.07 -29.23 -16.83
C THR A 683 30.36 -27.73 -16.92
N GLU A 684 29.33 -26.89 -16.99
CA GLU A 684 29.43 -25.43 -16.94
C GLU A 684 29.73 -24.94 -15.52
N ASP A 685 29.11 -25.53 -14.51
CA ASP A 685 29.36 -25.22 -13.10
C ASP A 685 30.79 -25.56 -12.69
N ILE A 686 31.26 -26.74 -13.11
CA ILE A 686 32.63 -27.20 -12.83
C ILE A 686 33.66 -26.24 -13.45
N LYS A 687 33.40 -25.76 -14.67
CA LYS A 687 34.25 -24.73 -15.31
C LYS A 687 34.23 -23.41 -14.53
N SER A 688 33.06 -22.99 -14.07
CA SER A 688 32.90 -21.74 -13.30
C SER A 688 33.59 -21.74 -11.94
N ALA A 689 33.77 -22.92 -11.33
CA ALA A 689 34.54 -23.07 -10.08
C ALA A 689 36.06 -22.93 -10.28
N GLY A 690 36.57 -23.10 -11.51
CA GLY A 690 37.95 -22.80 -11.85
C GLY A 690 39.00 -23.52 -10.99
N LEU A 691 38.95 -24.86 -10.91
CA LEU A 691 39.91 -25.67 -10.11
C LEU A 691 41.35 -25.70 -10.66
N HIS A 692 41.68 -24.93 -11.70
CA HIS A 692 43.00 -24.92 -12.35
C HIS A 692 43.75 -23.63 -12.04
N ASN A 693 44.90 -23.76 -11.39
CA ASN A 693 45.76 -22.64 -11.02
C ASN A 693 46.97 -22.54 -11.97
N GLU A 694 46.93 -21.59 -12.90
CA GLU A 694 48.10 -21.22 -13.69
C GLU A 694 49.16 -20.51 -12.81
N LEU A 695 50.44 -20.64 -13.17
CA LEU A 695 51.56 -20.08 -12.41
C LEU A 695 51.42 -18.55 -12.18
N PHE A 696 50.86 -17.84 -13.16
CA PHE A 696 50.63 -16.40 -13.09
C PHE A 696 49.53 -16.03 -12.08
N ALA A 697 48.44 -16.80 -12.01
CA ALA A 697 47.37 -16.60 -11.04
C ALA A 697 47.88 -16.77 -9.60
N ARG A 698 48.75 -17.76 -9.35
CA ARG A 698 49.38 -17.96 -8.04
C ARG A 698 50.18 -16.76 -7.55
N ILE A 699 50.93 -16.10 -8.44
CA ILE A 699 51.72 -14.91 -8.11
C ILE A 699 50.79 -13.73 -7.77
N LEU A 700 49.73 -13.55 -8.54
CA LEU A 700 48.74 -12.51 -8.32
C LEU A 700 47.99 -12.70 -6.98
N ILE A 701 47.54 -13.92 -6.70
CA ILE A 701 46.87 -14.29 -5.44
C ILE A 701 47.80 -14.04 -4.25
N LYS A 702 49.05 -14.53 -4.32
CA LYS A 702 50.04 -14.33 -3.24
C LYS A 702 50.28 -12.85 -2.95
N SER A 703 50.38 -12.04 -4.00
CA SER A 703 50.57 -10.59 -3.89
C SER A 703 49.33 -9.90 -3.31
N GLY A 704 48.14 -10.29 -3.76
CA GLY A 704 46.86 -9.77 -3.26
C GLY A 704 46.61 -10.07 -1.79
N LEU A 705 46.83 -11.32 -1.37
CA LEU A 705 46.73 -11.72 0.05
C LEU A 705 47.78 -11.01 0.91
N GLY A 706 48.99 -10.84 0.41
CA GLY A 706 50.04 -10.06 1.07
C GLY A 706 49.62 -8.60 1.31
N LEU A 707 49.01 -7.97 0.30
CA LEU A 707 48.47 -6.61 0.41
C LEU A 707 47.29 -6.54 1.38
N LEU A 708 46.33 -7.48 1.31
CA LEU A 708 45.20 -7.54 2.24
C LEU A 708 45.68 -7.71 3.69
N LYS A 709 46.68 -8.55 3.93
CA LYS A 709 47.28 -8.76 5.25
C LYS A 709 48.01 -7.51 5.73
N LEU A 710 48.73 -6.81 4.86
CA LEU A 710 49.39 -5.53 5.18
C LEU A 710 48.36 -4.45 5.53
N LEU A 711 47.31 -4.28 4.73
CA LEU A 711 46.22 -3.34 4.97
C LEU A 711 45.47 -3.69 6.26
N GLY A 712 45.17 -4.96 6.50
CA GLY A 712 44.56 -5.43 7.74
C GLY A 712 45.39 -5.08 8.98
N LYS A 713 46.70 -5.33 8.94
CA LYS A 713 47.61 -5.00 10.05
C LYS A 713 47.79 -3.50 10.26
N THR A 714 47.85 -2.71 9.20
CA THR A 714 48.12 -1.25 9.28
C THR A 714 46.88 -0.44 9.58
N LEU A 715 45.77 -0.68 8.88
CA LEU A 715 44.54 0.10 8.99
C LEU A 715 43.64 -0.39 10.12
N PHE A 716 43.56 -1.72 10.32
CA PHE A 716 42.62 -2.34 11.26
C PHE A 716 43.29 -3.05 12.44
N LYS A 717 44.61 -2.92 12.60
CA LYS A 717 45.38 -3.60 13.66
C LYS A 717 45.00 -5.08 13.81
N LEU A 718 44.89 -5.77 12.66
CA LEU A 718 44.38 -7.13 12.58
C LEU A 718 45.17 -8.10 13.47
N GLU A 719 44.49 -8.69 14.46
CA GLU A 719 45.01 -9.77 15.30
C GLU A 719 44.49 -11.13 14.82
N ILE A 720 45.39 -12.10 14.69
CA ILE A 720 45.09 -13.44 14.18
C ILE A 720 45.50 -14.46 15.24
N LYS A 721 44.58 -15.31 15.69
CA LYS A 721 44.82 -16.35 16.71
C LYS A 721 44.32 -17.73 16.22
N GLY A 722 45.00 -18.80 16.63
CA GLY A 722 44.54 -20.17 16.41
C GLY A 722 44.71 -20.71 14.99
N VAL A 723 45.56 -20.10 14.16
CA VAL A 723 45.79 -20.55 12.76
C VAL A 723 46.27 -22.00 12.71
N GLU A 724 47.01 -22.44 13.73
CA GLU A 724 47.46 -23.80 13.94
C GLU A 724 46.32 -24.83 14.11
N ASN A 725 45.11 -24.38 14.41
CA ASN A 725 43.93 -25.25 14.52
C ASN A 725 43.31 -25.59 13.15
N ILE A 726 43.73 -24.92 12.06
CA ILE A 726 43.23 -25.22 10.72
C ILE A 726 43.87 -26.54 10.24
N PRO A 727 43.11 -27.62 10.02
CA PRO A 727 43.66 -28.90 9.59
C PRO A 727 44.09 -28.85 8.12
N LYS A 728 44.70 -29.93 7.62
CA LYS A 728 44.94 -30.08 6.19
C LYS A 728 43.59 -30.23 5.45
N PRO A 729 43.45 -29.69 4.22
CA PRO A 729 42.26 -29.88 3.40
C PRO A 729 41.88 -31.37 3.24
N PRO A 730 40.58 -31.71 3.15
CA PRO A 730 39.43 -30.80 3.14
C PRO A 730 38.93 -30.42 4.55
N TYR A 731 38.46 -29.19 4.73
CA TYR A 731 37.76 -28.69 5.92
C TYR A 731 36.71 -27.63 5.55
N ILE A 732 35.84 -27.27 6.50
CA ILE A 732 34.88 -26.17 6.34
C ILE A 732 35.16 -25.07 7.37
N ILE A 733 35.53 -23.87 6.94
CA ILE A 733 35.65 -22.71 7.84
C ILE A 733 34.25 -22.13 8.06
N THR A 734 33.87 -21.95 9.33
CA THR A 734 32.54 -21.50 9.74
C THR A 734 32.62 -20.25 10.60
N PRO A 735 32.72 -19.05 9.99
CA PRO A 735 32.83 -17.76 10.67
C PRO A 735 31.46 -17.13 10.97
N ASN A 736 31.34 -16.30 12.00
CA ASN A 736 30.20 -15.38 12.14
C ASN A 736 30.18 -14.33 11.01
N HIS A 737 28.99 -13.82 10.67
CA HIS A 737 28.81 -12.92 9.52
C HIS A 737 28.14 -11.59 9.90
N VAL A 738 28.95 -10.58 10.21
CA VAL A 738 28.49 -9.29 10.71
C VAL A 738 28.85 -8.11 9.79
N SER A 739 29.70 -8.30 8.78
CA SER A 739 30.18 -7.24 7.89
C SER A 739 30.52 -7.71 6.47
N HIS A 740 30.61 -6.75 5.53
CA HIS A 740 31.21 -6.99 4.22
C HIS A 740 32.73 -7.26 4.28
N LEU A 741 33.39 -6.93 5.40
CA LEU A 741 34.82 -7.16 5.57
C LEU A 741 35.16 -8.62 5.94
N ASP A 742 34.20 -9.42 6.39
CA ASP A 742 34.47 -10.73 7.00
C ASP A 742 35.24 -11.68 6.06
N GLY A 743 34.80 -11.80 4.80
CA GLY A 743 35.48 -12.64 3.80
C GLY A 743 36.93 -12.19 3.52
N PHE A 744 37.17 -10.89 3.47
CA PHE A 744 38.51 -10.33 3.28
C PHE A 744 39.42 -10.56 4.49
N VAL A 745 38.85 -10.49 5.70
CA VAL A 745 39.58 -10.76 6.95
C VAL A 745 40.01 -12.23 7.00
N ILE A 746 39.14 -13.16 6.59
CA ILE A 746 39.48 -14.59 6.50
C ILE A 746 40.59 -14.82 5.47
N ALA A 747 40.44 -14.25 4.27
CA ALA A 747 41.46 -14.34 3.23
C ALA A 747 42.83 -13.82 3.70
N ALA A 748 42.86 -12.70 4.42
CA ALA A 748 44.08 -12.13 4.99
C ALA A 748 44.70 -12.97 6.13
N ALA A 749 43.88 -13.78 6.81
CA ALA A 749 44.26 -14.52 8.00
C ALA A 749 44.79 -15.93 7.69
N VAL A 750 44.21 -16.61 6.69
CA VAL A 750 44.58 -17.97 6.30
C VAL A 750 45.96 -17.97 5.59
N PRO A 751 46.88 -18.90 5.93
CA PRO A 751 48.15 -19.07 5.24
C PRO A 751 47.97 -19.30 3.73
N PHE A 752 48.90 -18.82 2.92
CA PHE A 752 48.81 -18.89 1.45
C PHE A 752 48.60 -20.34 0.97
N GLU A 753 49.33 -21.29 1.54
CA GLU A 753 49.26 -22.71 1.18
C GLU A 753 47.87 -23.30 1.41
N LEU A 754 47.18 -22.88 2.48
CA LEU A 754 45.84 -23.32 2.82
C LEU A 754 44.76 -22.54 2.04
N PHE A 755 44.99 -21.26 1.77
CA PHE A 755 44.09 -20.43 0.96
C PHE A 755 44.00 -20.93 -0.48
N MET A 756 45.09 -21.46 -1.03
CA MET A 756 45.10 -22.02 -2.39
C MET A 756 44.12 -23.19 -2.58
N ASP A 757 43.67 -23.80 -1.49
CA ASP A 757 42.66 -24.86 -1.48
C ASP A 757 41.33 -24.40 -0.84
N LEU A 758 41.18 -23.13 -0.47
CA LEU A 758 39.97 -22.58 0.17
C LEU A 758 39.10 -21.83 -0.82
N TYR A 759 37.83 -22.21 -0.89
CA TYR A 759 36.81 -21.57 -1.74
C TYR A 759 35.71 -20.88 -0.91
N PHE A 760 35.12 -19.83 -1.45
CA PHE A 760 33.98 -19.11 -0.86
C PHE A 760 32.74 -19.29 -1.73
N LEU A 761 31.56 -19.40 -1.12
CA LEU A 761 30.28 -19.26 -1.84
C LEU A 761 29.88 -17.78 -1.85
N GLY A 762 29.63 -17.20 -3.03
CA GLY A 762 29.31 -15.77 -3.17
C GLY A 762 28.15 -15.51 -4.12
N PHE A 763 27.35 -14.48 -3.81
CA PHE A 763 26.18 -14.08 -4.61
C PHE A 763 26.55 -13.73 -6.06
N GLU A 764 25.87 -14.39 -7.00
CA GLU A 764 26.08 -14.31 -8.46
C GLU A 764 26.06 -12.87 -9.00
N LYS A 765 25.18 -12.00 -8.48
CA LYS A 765 25.01 -10.59 -8.92
C LYS A 765 26.27 -9.72 -8.83
N TYR A 766 27.23 -10.05 -7.95
CA TYR A 766 28.46 -9.28 -7.80
C TYR A 766 29.56 -9.71 -8.78
N PHE A 767 29.38 -10.83 -9.48
CA PHE A 767 30.43 -11.48 -10.27
C PHE A 767 30.04 -11.75 -11.73
N THR A 768 28.82 -11.38 -12.16
CA THR A 768 28.32 -11.56 -13.54
C THR A 768 28.67 -10.43 -14.51
N HIS A 769 29.29 -9.33 -14.07
CA HIS A 769 29.72 -8.26 -14.96
C HIS A 769 31.02 -8.64 -15.71
N TRP A 770 31.17 -8.23 -16.98
CA TRP A 770 32.34 -8.58 -17.82
C TRP A 770 33.69 -8.15 -17.22
N LEU A 771 33.69 -7.09 -16.39
CA LEU A 771 34.86 -6.62 -15.65
C LEU A 771 35.20 -7.47 -14.41
N THR A 772 34.21 -8.10 -13.77
CA THR A 772 34.35 -8.81 -12.48
C THR A 772 34.33 -10.32 -12.61
N SER A 773 33.86 -10.85 -13.74
CA SER A 773 33.83 -12.28 -14.05
C SER A 773 35.22 -12.95 -14.10
N PRO A 774 36.30 -12.30 -14.57
CA PRO A 774 37.65 -12.86 -14.43
C PRO A 774 38.17 -12.87 -12.99
N LEU A 775 37.65 -11.98 -12.11
CA LEU A 775 38.08 -11.84 -10.72
C LEU A 775 37.51 -12.93 -9.80
N SER A 776 36.37 -13.56 -10.12
CA SER A 776 35.82 -14.66 -9.32
C SER A 776 36.75 -15.88 -9.28
N HIS A 777 37.38 -16.19 -10.41
CA HIS A 777 38.36 -17.26 -10.55
C HIS A 777 39.63 -16.99 -9.73
N ILE A 778 40.07 -15.72 -9.70
CA ILE A 778 41.25 -15.29 -8.94
C ILE A 778 40.97 -15.27 -7.42
N LEU A 779 39.72 -15.05 -7.01
CA LEU A 779 39.33 -14.95 -5.59
C LEU A 779 38.78 -16.25 -4.99
N HIS A 780 38.82 -17.36 -5.73
CA HIS A 780 38.24 -18.66 -5.35
C HIS A 780 36.77 -18.55 -4.89
N VAL A 781 35.99 -17.70 -5.57
CA VAL A 781 34.55 -17.52 -5.27
C VAL A 781 33.72 -18.31 -6.27
N ILE A 782 32.86 -19.19 -5.77
CA ILE A 782 31.88 -19.92 -6.56
C ILE A 782 30.61 -19.05 -6.65
N PRO A 783 30.28 -18.50 -7.83
CA PRO A 783 29.17 -17.56 -8.00
C PRO A 783 27.85 -18.30 -8.09
N ILE A 784 27.16 -18.44 -6.95
CA ILE A 784 25.84 -19.08 -6.87
C ILE A 784 24.99 -18.22 -5.96
N ASP A 785 23.72 -18.03 -6.32
CA ASP A 785 22.72 -17.48 -5.41
C ASP A 785 22.15 -18.63 -4.55
N PRO A 786 22.61 -18.80 -3.28
CA PRO A 786 22.19 -19.92 -2.45
C PRO A 786 20.72 -19.81 -2.01
N ASP A 787 20.12 -18.61 -2.06
CA ASP A 787 18.71 -18.42 -1.71
C ASP A 787 17.79 -18.87 -2.85
N ARG A 788 18.29 -18.80 -4.10
CA ARG A 788 17.55 -19.20 -5.31
C ARG A 788 17.85 -20.61 -5.79
N TYR A 789 19.10 -21.09 -5.64
CA TYR A 789 19.59 -22.36 -6.19
C TYR A 789 20.28 -23.21 -5.13
N LEU A 790 19.63 -23.41 -3.99
CA LEU A 790 20.23 -24.09 -2.85
C LEU A 790 20.75 -25.51 -3.18
N LYS A 791 20.00 -26.32 -3.95
CA LYS A 791 20.44 -27.66 -4.38
C LYS A 791 21.77 -27.62 -5.16
N ARG A 792 21.90 -26.69 -6.13
CA ARG A 792 23.14 -26.45 -6.90
C ARG A 792 24.29 -26.01 -5.99
N ALA A 793 24.01 -25.16 -4.99
CA ALA A 793 25.03 -24.74 -4.01
C ALA A 793 25.57 -25.94 -3.19
N PHE A 794 24.71 -26.88 -2.77
CA PHE A 794 25.13 -28.10 -2.08
C PHE A 794 25.93 -29.05 -2.98
N GLN A 795 25.49 -29.28 -4.22
CA GLN A 795 26.22 -30.09 -5.20
C GLN A 795 27.63 -29.54 -5.43
N MET A 796 27.75 -28.22 -5.62
CA MET A 796 29.04 -27.55 -5.81
C MET A 796 29.93 -27.61 -4.57
N SER A 797 29.36 -27.41 -3.39
CA SER A 797 30.09 -27.57 -2.12
C SER A 797 30.62 -29.01 -1.96
N GLY A 798 29.78 -30.00 -2.27
CA GLY A 798 30.16 -31.41 -2.23
C GLY A 798 31.25 -31.76 -3.23
N TYR A 799 31.17 -31.25 -4.45
CA TYR A 799 32.17 -31.44 -5.50
C TYR A 799 33.54 -30.88 -5.09
N VAL A 800 33.59 -29.66 -4.55
CA VAL A 800 34.82 -29.00 -4.08
C VAL A 800 35.48 -29.83 -2.97
N ILE A 801 34.70 -30.24 -1.97
CA ILE A 801 35.20 -31.03 -0.83
C ILE A 801 35.73 -32.40 -1.27
N LYS A 802 35.01 -33.10 -2.17
CA LYS A 802 35.43 -34.40 -2.71
C LYS A 802 36.70 -34.34 -3.54
N ASN A 803 36.99 -33.21 -4.18
CA ASN A 803 38.24 -32.95 -4.89
C ASN A 803 39.38 -32.49 -3.97
N GLY A 804 39.26 -32.70 -2.65
CA GLY A 804 40.30 -32.42 -1.66
C GLY A 804 40.45 -30.94 -1.33
N LYS A 805 39.48 -30.10 -1.69
CA LYS A 805 39.49 -28.65 -1.40
C LYS A 805 38.63 -28.33 -0.19
N SER A 806 38.80 -27.14 0.37
CA SER A 806 38.11 -26.64 1.55
C SER A 806 37.16 -25.50 1.17
N ILE A 807 36.16 -25.25 2.00
CA ILE A 807 35.17 -24.21 1.74
C ILE A 807 34.92 -23.33 2.98
N CYS A 808 34.67 -22.05 2.77
CA CYS A 808 34.25 -21.12 3.82
C CYS A 808 32.74 -20.88 3.68
N ILE A 809 31.99 -21.20 4.72
CA ILE A 809 30.52 -21.05 4.76
C ILE A 809 30.13 -20.29 6.01
N PHE A 810 29.46 -19.16 5.83
CA PHE A 810 28.85 -18.39 6.92
C PHE A 810 27.57 -19.11 7.39
N PRO A 811 27.55 -19.74 8.58
CA PRO A 811 26.47 -20.62 9.01
C PRO A 811 25.16 -19.86 9.30
N GLU A 812 25.22 -18.54 9.49
CA GLU A 812 24.05 -17.66 9.66
C GLU A 812 23.19 -17.54 8.38
N GLY A 813 23.77 -17.83 7.20
CA GLY A 813 23.10 -17.71 5.90
C GLY A 813 22.77 -16.27 5.48
N GLY A 814 23.00 -15.29 6.34
CA GLY A 814 22.82 -13.86 6.08
C GLY A 814 23.70 -13.03 7.03
N ARG A 815 23.85 -11.73 6.74
CA ARG A 815 24.64 -10.81 7.57
C ARG A 815 23.81 -10.20 8.70
N ALA A 816 24.32 -10.24 9.92
CA ALA A 816 23.72 -9.64 11.11
C ALA A 816 23.39 -8.14 10.93
N ILE A 817 22.30 -7.69 11.57
CA ILE A 817 21.76 -6.33 11.42
C ILE A 817 22.25 -5.40 12.54
N ASP A 818 22.25 -5.90 13.77
CA ASP A 818 22.59 -5.19 15.02
C ASP A 818 24.00 -5.53 15.52
N GLY A 819 24.75 -6.34 14.77
CA GLY A 819 26.07 -6.83 15.16
C GLY A 819 26.03 -8.11 16.00
N ASN A 820 24.84 -8.61 16.37
CA ASN A 820 24.69 -9.86 17.11
C ASN A 820 24.61 -11.07 16.17
N ILE A 821 25.25 -12.17 16.58
CA ILE A 821 25.28 -13.43 15.85
C ILE A 821 23.84 -13.95 15.64
N GLN A 822 23.48 -14.23 14.39
CA GLN A 822 22.17 -14.78 14.03
C GLN A 822 22.08 -16.30 14.34
N PRO A 823 20.87 -16.88 14.39
CA PRO A 823 20.71 -18.32 14.43
C PRO A 823 21.41 -19.02 13.25
N PHE A 824 22.14 -20.09 13.53
CA PHE A 824 22.84 -20.86 12.50
C PHE A 824 21.88 -21.82 11.79
N LYS A 825 22.04 -21.94 10.47
CA LYS A 825 21.30 -22.87 9.61
C LYS A 825 21.96 -24.25 9.60
N LYS A 826 21.16 -25.31 9.44
CA LYS A 826 21.62 -26.72 9.44
C LYS A 826 22.59 -27.12 8.31
N GLY A 827 22.76 -26.29 7.27
CA GLY A 827 23.48 -26.65 6.05
C GLY A 827 24.94 -27.08 6.23
N VAL A 828 25.69 -26.41 7.12
CA VAL A 828 27.08 -26.81 7.42
C VAL A 828 27.15 -28.14 8.18
N GLY A 829 26.12 -28.45 8.99
CA GLY A 829 25.99 -29.74 9.69
C GLY A 829 25.75 -30.88 8.71
N ILE A 830 24.92 -30.66 7.67
CA ILE A 830 24.69 -31.62 6.58
C ILE A 830 26.02 -31.93 5.86
N LEU A 831 26.75 -30.91 5.42
CA LEU A 831 28.02 -31.11 4.71
C LEU A 831 29.06 -31.82 5.59
N SER A 832 29.22 -31.40 6.84
CA SER A 832 30.18 -31.99 7.77
C SER A 832 29.95 -33.47 8.01
N ARG A 833 28.68 -33.86 8.25
CA ARG A 833 28.32 -35.25 8.53
C ARG A 833 28.39 -36.13 7.29
N GLU A 834 27.77 -35.70 6.19
CA GLU A 834 27.64 -36.54 4.99
C GLU A 834 28.96 -36.69 4.23
N LEU A 835 29.87 -35.71 4.32
CA LEU A 835 31.18 -35.76 3.67
C LEU A 835 32.32 -36.07 4.65
N THR A 836 32.01 -36.30 5.93
CA THR A 836 32.98 -36.58 7.01
C THR A 836 34.10 -35.54 7.05
N VAL A 837 33.73 -34.25 6.96
CA VAL A 837 34.65 -33.12 6.89
C VAL A 837 34.57 -32.27 8.18
N PRO A 838 35.70 -31.87 8.79
CA PRO A 838 35.67 -31.11 10.03
C PRO A 838 35.17 -29.67 9.81
N LEU A 839 34.45 -29.14 10.80
CA LEU A 839 34.09 -27.73 10.90
C LEU A 839 35.13 -26.98 11.71
N VAL A 840 35.66 -25.88 11.19
CA VAL A 840 36.58 -24.99 11.91
C VAL A 840 35.77 -23.79 12.41
N PRO A 841 35.36 -23.79 13.70
CA PRO A 841 34.63 -22.66 14.28
C PRO A 841 35.53 -21.42 14.22
N THR A 842 35.01 -20.31 13.72
CA THR A 842 35.79 -19.07 13.55
C THR A 842 35.00 -17.88 14.09
N PHE A 843 35.66 -17.04 14.87
CA PHE A 843 35.04 -15.83 15.43
C PHE A 843 35.81 -14.58 15.00
N ILE A 844 35.08 -13.63 14.43
CA ILE A 844 35.54 -12.34 13.92
C ILE A 844 34.88 -11.25 14.77
N LYS A 845 35.71 -10.42 15.41
CA LYS A 845 35.30 -9.27 16.23
C LYS A 845 35.81 -7.97 15.59
N GLY A 846 35.02 -6.90 15.66
CA GLY A 846 35.42 -5.56 15.20
C GLY A 846 35.04 -5.21 13.76
N THR A 847 34.61 -6.18 12.95
CA THR A 847 34.23 -5.92 11.55
C THR A 847 32.90 -5.18 11.42
N TYR A 848 31.95 -5.41 12.33
CA TYR A 848 30.68 -4.66 12.37
C TYR A 848 30.92 -3.17 12.65
N GLU A 849 31.80 -2.84 13.61
CA GLU A 849 32.13 -1.46 13.96
C GLU A 849 32.98 -0.77 12.90
N ALA A 850 33.81 -1.55 12.20
CA ALA A 850 34.63 -1.08 11.08
C ALA A 850 33.76 -0.76 9.87
N LEU A 851 32.88 -1.66 9.44
CA LEU A 851 32.01 -1.44 8.28
C LEU A 851 30.62 -2.05 8.53
N PRO A 852 29.73 -1.31 9.24
CA PRO A 852 28.38 -1.77 9.49
C PRO A 852 27.57 -1.75 8.21
N ARG A 853 26.50 -2.53 8.18
CA ARG A 853 25.65 -2.68 7.00
C ARG A 853 25.05 -1.34 6.56
N GLY A 854 25.32 -0.95 5.31
CA GLY A 854 24.86 0.32 4.73
C GLY A 854 25.85 1.48 4.81
N ALA A 855 26.98 1.33 5.50
CA ALA A 855 28.07 2.31 5.45
C ALA A 855 28.82 2.25 4.11
N ALA A 856 29.11 3.42 3.52
CA ALA A 856 29.81 3.51 2.24
C ALA A 856 31.34 3.34 2.37
N LEU A 857 31.92 3.66 3.53
CA LEU A 857 33.37 3.62 3.78
C LEU A 857 33.68 2.99 5.15
N PRO A 858 34.77 2.20 5.27
CA PRO A 858 35.16 1.57 6.53
C PRO A 858 35.82 2.57 7.49
N LYS A 859 35.51 2.42 8.79
CA LYS A 859 36.16 3.10 9.91
C LYS A 859 37.34 2.28 10.41
N LEU A 860 38.43 2.96 10.79
CA LEU A 860 39.62 2.33 11.34
C LEU A 860 39.36 1.82 12.77
N LYS A 861 38.93 0.56 12.88
CA LYS A 861 38.68 -0.13 14.15
C LYS A 861 39.54 -1.39 14.23
N LYS A 862 39.88 -1.78 15.46
CA LYS A 862 40.65 -3.00 15.72
C LYS A 862 39.81 -4.22 15.32
N ILE A 863 40.35 -5.08 14.47
CA ILE A 863 39.72 -6.34 14.06
C ILE A 863 40.53 -7.51 14.64
N SER A 864 39.84 -8.53 15.14
CA SER A 864 40.48 -9.79 15.54
C SER A 864 39.74 -10.99 14.97
N ILE A 865 40.49 -11.99 14.51
CA ILE A 865 39.98 -13.28 14.05
C ILE A 865 40.61 -14.41 14.86
N THR A 866 39.77 -15.33 15.32
CA THR A 866 40.17 -16.51 16.10
C THR A 866 39.65 -17.77 15.42
N PHE A 867 40.54 -18.70 15.10
CA PHE A 867 40.20 -20.03 14.62
C PHE A 867 40.21 -21.01 15.80
N GLY A 868 39.07 -21.59 16.12
CA GLY A 868 38.92 -22.57 17.21
C GLY A 868 39.33 -23.98 16.79
N LYS A 869 39.31 -24.91 17.74
CA LYS A 869 39.63 -26.33 17.47
C LYS A 869 38.60 -26.95 16.51
N PRO A 870 39.05 -27.76 15.53
CA PRO A 870 38.15 -28.37 14.56
C PRO A 870 37.17 -29.34 15.23
N ILE A 871 35.91 -29.25 14.85
CA ILE A 871 34.82 -30.11 15.29
C ILE A 871 34.62 -31.19 14.23
N TYR A 872 34.83 -32.44 14.60
CA TYR A 872 34.58 -33.58 13.73
C TYR A 872 33.20 -34.16 14.03
N ALA A 873 32.33 -34.25 13.03
CA ALA A 873 30.97 -34.76 13.22
C ALA A 873 30.93 -36.17 13.83
N ASN A 874 31.91 -37.02 13.55
CA ASN A 874 32.03 -38.38 14.11
C ASN A 874 32.51 -38.42 15.58
N ALA A 875 33.03 -37.31 16.11
CA ALA A 875 33.51 -37.20 17.48
C ALA A 875 32.48 -36.51 18.41
N ILE A 876 31.32 -36.12 17.87
CA ILE A 876 30.24 -35.51 18.66
C ILE A 876 29.45 -36.61 19.37
N ASP A 877 29.22 -36.42 20.66
CA ASP A 877 28.34 -37.28 21.46
C ASP A 877 26.86 -36.99 21.10
N PHE A 878 26.26 -37.90 20.33
CA PHE A 878 24.86 -37.84 19.94
C PHE A 878 23.91 -38.35 21.04
N PHE A 879 24.40 -38.98 22.11
CA PHE A 879 23.55 -39.41 23.24
C PHE A 879 23.00 -38.22 24.05
N GLN A 880 23.67 -37.07 23.98
CA GLN A 880 23.24 -35.83 24.65
C GLN A 880 22.30 -34.96 23.80
N ARG A 881 21.92 -35.43 22.60
CA ARG A 881 21.07 -34.69 21.67
C ARG A 881 19.62 -34.59 22.20
N PRO A 882 19.02 -33.40 22.28
CA PRO A 882 17.59 -33.24 22.58
C PRO A 882 16.69 -34.03 21.61
N GLN A 883 15.57 -34.57 22.09
CA GLN A 883 14.66 -35.38 21.25
C GLN A 883 14.01 -34.59 20.09
N ASN A 884 13.92 -33.27 20.22
CA ASN A 884 13.30 -32.37 19.25
C ASN A 884 14.28 -31.79 18.22
N MET A 885 15.53 -32.28 18.19
CA MET A 885 16.58 -31.76 17.32
C MET A 885 17.13 -32.90 16.46
N ASP A 886 17.33 -32.64 15.16
CA ASP A 886 17.98 -33.60 14.28
C ASP A 886 19.50 -33.65 14.48
N ASP A 887 20.14 -34.62 13.83
CA ASP A 887 21.59 -34.80 13.93
C ASP A 887 22.40 -33.63 13.35
N TYR A 888 21.90 -32.98 12.30
CA TYR A 888 22.56 -31.85 11.64
C TYR A 888 22.46 -30.58 12.49
N GLU A 889 21.29 -30.34 13.07
CA GLU A 889 21.03 -29.25 14.01
C GLU A 889 21.87 -29.41 15.27
N TRP A 890 22.09 -30.64 15.75
CA TRP A 890 22.96 -30.89 16.91
C TRP A 890 24.42 -30.54 16.63
N ILE A 891 24.94 -30.90 15.45
CA ILE A 891 26.28 -30.49 15.00
C ILE A 891 26.39 -28.97 14.98
N VAL A 892 25.37 -28.28 14.46
CA VAL A 892 25.32 -26.82 14.39
C VAL A 892 25.18 -26.17 15.77
N ALA A 893 24.48 -26.79 16.71
CA ALA A 893 24.41 -26.33 18.09
C ALA A 893 25.81 -26.37 18.76
N LYS A 894 26.56 -27.47 18.58
CA LYS A 894 27.96 -27.56 19.07
C LYS A 894 28.89 -26.56 18.42
N LEU A 895 28.68 -26.29 17.13
CA LEU A 895 29.40 -25.22 16.43
C LEU A 895 29.10 -23.85 17.06
N LYS A 896 27.83 -23.56 17.35
CA LYS A 896 27.40 -22.30 17.97
C LYS A 896 27.97 -22.15 19.38
N ASP A 897 28.00 -23.21 20.17
CA ASP A 897 28.61 -23.21 21.51
C ASP A 897 30.10 -22.84 21.41
N ALA A 898 30.85 -23.47 20.51
CA ALA A 898 32.27 -23.17 20.30
C ALA A 898 32.52 -21.72 19.89
N ILE A 899 31.69 -21.15 19.00
CA ILE A 899 31.80 -19.74 18.61
C ILE A 899 31.42 -18.79 19.75
N SER A 900 30.41 -19.13 20.55
CA SER A 900 29.98 -18.35 21.70
C SER A 900 31.02 -18.36 22.83
N GLU A 901 31.74 -19.46 23.02
CA GLU A 901 32.87 -19.52 23.96
C GLU A 901 34.02 -18.62 23.52
N MET A 902 34.32 -18.58 22.22
CA MET A 902 35.33 -17.66 21.66
C MET A 902 34.93 -16.19 21.80
N GLU A 903 33.64 -15.88 21.66
CA GLU A 903 33.10 -14.55 21.90
C GLU A 903 33.32 -14.12 23.35
N LYS A 904 33.03 -15.00 24.33
CA LYS A 904 33.26 -14.75 25.76
C LYS A 904 34.74 -14.63 26.12
N ALA A 905 35.59 -15.48 25.55
CA ALA A 905 37.04 -15.48 25.80
C ALA A 905 37.78 -14.29 25.15
N GLY A 906 37.17 -13.67 24.13
CA GLY A 906 37.67 -12.46 23.47
C GLY A 906 37.12 -11.15 24.03
N GLY A 907 36.34 -11.21 25.12
CA GLY A 907 35.74 -10.09 25.86
C GLY A 907 36.76 -9.10 26.40
#